data_AF-A0A813F7K6-F1
#
_entry.id   AF-A0A813F7K6-F1
#
_cell.length_a   1.000
_cell.length_b   1.000
_cell.length_c   1.000
_cell.angle_alpha   90.00
_cell.angle_beta   90.00
_cell.angle_gamma   90.00
#
_symmetry.space_group_name_H-M   'P 1'
#
loop_
_entity.id
_entity.type
_entity.pdbx_description
1 polymer ?
#
loop_
_entity_poly.entity_id
_entity_poly.type
_entity_poly.pdbx_seq_one_letter_code
_entity_poly.pdbx_strand_id
1 'polypeptide(L)'
;MSQSLLLDVPVDLIKDPRAWTVEDIGVWLLWLGIGEHAEAFAARGVDGRILLQLSAESAWADLGVTDSAQQRVLDSAVEPLRCFQDAEGAESGLALHAIEGPVAGEVFFVGAGGVTGGRHCASNGIVLSENYVSRRHFQITRDRAGHHLLQDVGSTTGTFLMVREELPLDHQTVREVAILAQAWGFPSPATLRVELSDECTSLNANPFARGAEVPCCAGSEKCLKDWHADDNFYYKCLTSCTEIPCCAGSEKCFGEWNADNNFYYKCAVKCTVDAYHPHFNTEPDYLDIASRARGVKGNVGQLADNYYLVVGDQGGCSGGCDKCCLMQQKVAAKMKKYVLNRRRKNPSSTLLFVLAVGDNFYWMGAKAGRFKATWADVYGEELTSVPWFAVMGNHDYGNDDPEVACPNVVPRFTCDKTNLDSPACGAPKPYSTESQHYAGNQLNADKGGVDGELRRNFHMPDFTFYYRIPELDFELIAMDTNWYDRDNAGGNGYGNNAGALELRKVCGSTDKVISYFRHVLDASDTILRERASAAESRNVAIISHYPDEFMQGRNLRKDFVKAMPADKQGGVRAYNFFGHTHVQKCSGYDGSGCVDFLTGGSGGCCSTKDVPAGFVAIAWNNLGLQEVECMANYGKNPAACSVWNFYNLAQTGASSNGTLASERGVPADVCEHTSDEPSCPNYWAPGHHK
;
A
#
# COMPACT_ATOMS: atom_id res chain seq x y z
N MET A 1 -49.25 22.94 -16.21
CA MET A 1 -49.66 21.86 -15.31
C MET A 1 -48.53 20.85 -15.30
N SER A 2 -47.63 20.96 -14.32
CA SER A 2 -46.51 20.03 -14.14
C SER A 2 -46.98 19.00 -13.11
N GLN A 3 -47.21 17.77 -13.54
CA GLN A 3 -47.44 16.66 -12.62
C GLN A 3 -46.13 16.40 -11.89
N SER A 4 -46.11 16.77 -10.62
CA SER A 4 -45.19 16.23 -9.61
C SER A 4 -45.32 14.71 -9.64
N LEU A 5 -44.30 14.01 -10.18
CA LEU A 5 -44.12 12.58 -9.95
C LEU A 5 -43.77 12.39 -8.47
N LEU A 6 -44.81 12.26 -7.65
CA LEU A 6 -44.73 11.62 -6.34
C LEU A 6 -44.34 10.16 -6.60
N LEU A 7 -43.09 9.81 -6.32
CA LEU A 7 -42.64 8.42 -6.18
C LEU A 7 -43.07 7.94 -4.78
N ASP A 8 -44.37 7.82 -4.58
CA ASP A 8 -44.92 7.11 -3.42
C ASP A 8 -44.76 5.60 -3.69
N VAL A 9 -44.23 4.85 -2.72
CA VAL A 9 -44.22 3.37 -2.79
C VAL A 9 -45.67 2.90 -2.92
N PRO A 10 -46.02 2.08 -3.94
CA PRO A 10 -47.38 1.57 -4.08
C PRO A 10 -47.88 0.89 -2.80
N VAL A 11 -49.07 1.28 -2.33
CA VAL A 11 -49.67 0.75 -1.08
C VAL A 11 -49.72 -0.77 -1.07
N ASP A 12 -49.89 -1.39 -2.24
CA ASP A 12 -49.96 -2.84 -2.40
C ASP A 12 -48.64 -3.55 -2.05
N LEU A 13 -47.50 -2.84 -2.07
CA LEU A 13 -46.18 -3.34 -1.65
C LEU A 13 -45.91 -3.15 -0.15
N ILE A 14 -46.79 -2.43 0.58
CA ILE A 14 -46.67 -2.17 2.02
C ILE A 14 -47.19 -3.38 2.81
N LYS A 15 -46.47 -4.49 2.70
CA LYS A 15 -46.73 -5.74 3.42
C LYS A 15 -45.48 -6.60 3.37
N ASP A 16 -45.44 -7.64 4.21
CA ASP A 16 -44.33 -8.60 4.26
C ASP A 16 -43.98 -9.08 2.83
N PRO A 17 -42.72 -8.93 2.36
CA PRO A 17 -42.31 -9.39 1.05
C PRO A 17 -42.56 -10.89 0.83
N ARG A 18 -42.60 -11.71 1.88
CA ARG A 18 -42.95 -13.15 1.82
C ARG A 18 -44.43 -13.41 1.50
N ALA A 19 -45.27 -12.37 1.56
CA ALA A 19 -46.69 -12.40 1.24
C ALA A 19 -47.01 -11.72 -0.12
N TRP A 20 -46.00 -11.26 -0.85
CA TRP A 20 -46.20 -10.69 -2.19
C TRP A 20 -46.64 -11.77 -3.18
N THR A 21 -47.72 -11.50 -3.90
CA THR A 21 -48.20 -12.33 -4.99
C THR A 21 -47.40 -12.07 -6.27
N VAL A 22 -47.64 -12.87 -7.31
CA VAL A 22 -47.03 -12.66 -8.63
C VAL A 22 -47.36 -11.27 -9.19
N GLU A 23 -48.57 -10.77 -8.93
CA GLU A 23 -49.01 -9.44 -9.33
C GLU A 23 -48.24 -8.34 -8.57
N ASP A 24 -48.00 -8.51 -7.26
CA ASP A 24 -47.20 -7.58 -6.46
C ASP A 24 -45.76 -7.48 -6.98
N ILE A 25 -45.18 -8.59 -7.44
CA ILE A 25 -43.85 -8.61 -8.06
C ILE A 25 -43.83 -7.81 -9.35
N GLY A 26 -44.91 -7.86 -10.15
CA GLY A 26 -45.07 -7.04 -11.34
C GLY A 26 -45.13 -5.54 -11.02
N VAL A 27 -45.85 -5.16 -9.95
CA VAL A 27 -45.92 -3.77 -9.46
C VAL A 27 -44.55 -3.30 -8.95
N TRP A 28 -43.81 -4.17 -8.25
CA TRP A 28 -42.47 -3.89 -7.75
C TRP A 28 -41.45 -3.68 -8.89
N LEU A 29 -41.46 -4.54 -9.93
CA LEU A 29 -40.58 -4.37 -11.10
C LEU A 29 -40.87 -3.08 -11.87
N LEU A 30 -42.14 -2.71 -12.01
CA LEU A 30 -42.55 -1.45 -12.63
C LEU A 30 -42.04 -0.24 -11.84
N TRP A 31 -42.11 -0.31 -10.50
CA TRP A 31 -41.60 0.74 -9.62
C TRP A 31 -40.06 0.87 -9.67
N LEU A 32 -39.33 -0.24 -9.79
CA LEU A 32 -37.88 -0.24 -10.01
C LEU A 32 -37.45 0.29 -11.41
N GLY A 33 -38.41 0.63 -12.28
CA GLY A 33 -38.13 1.12 -13.62
C GLY A 33 -37.73 0.02 -14.61
N ILE A 34 -38.02 -1.25 -14.29
CA ILE A 34 -37.71 -2.44 -15.11
C ILE A 34 -38.96 -3.31 -15.35
N GLY A 35 -40.13 -2.68 -15.44
CA GLY A 35 -41.42 -3.34 -15.56
C GLY A 35 -41.60 -4.18 -16.82
N GLU A 36 -40.76 -4.00 -17.84
CA GLU A 36 -40.75 -4.81 -19.06
C GLU A 36 -40.50 -6.32 -18.80
N HIS A 37 -39.91 -6.66 -17.65
CA HIS A 37 -39.64 -8.06 -17.27
C HIS A 37 -40.78 -8.71 -16.46
N ALA A 38 -41.83 -7.96 -16.12
CA ALA A 38 -42.92 -8.44 -15.26
C ALA A 38 -43.61 -9.70 -15.81
N GLU A 39 -43.85 -9.79 -17.13
CA GLU A 39 -44.45 -10.97 -17.75
C GLU A 39 -43.54 -12.21 -17.64
N ALA A 40 -42.22 -12.03 -17.73
CA ALA A 40 -41.24 -13.12 -17.67
C ALA A 40 -41.10 -13.69 -16.25
N PHE A 41 -41.25 -12.85 -15.23
CA PHE A 41 -41.34 -13.24 -13.82
C PHE A 41 -42.68 -13.93 -13.54
N ALA A 42 -43.79 -13.38 -14.06
CA ALA A 42 -45.11 -13.96 -13.89
C ALA A 42 -45.28 -15.33 -14.56
N ALA A 43 -44.73 -15.51 -15.77
CA ALA A 43 -44.77 -16.79 -16.49
C ALA A 43 -44.04 -17.92 -15.74
N ARG A 44 -43.09 -17.58 -14.87
CA ARG A 44 -42.35 -18.52 -14.02
C ARG A 44 -42.90 -18.60 -12.59
N GLY A 45 -44.02 -17.91 -12.33
CA GLY A 45 -44.69 -17.91 -11.04
C GLY A 45 -43.83 -17.33 -9.92
N VAL A 46 -42.96 -16.36 -10.22
CA VAL A 46 -42.12 -15.74 -9.19
C VAL A 46 -43.00 -14.90 -8.28
N ASP A 47 -43.26 -15.43 -7.09
CA ASP A 47 -43.87 -14.70 -5.97
C ASP A 47 -42.79 -14.17 -5.02
N GLY A 48 -43.19 -13.47 -3.97
CA GLY A 48 -42.26 -12.91 -3.00
C GLY A 48 -41.36 -13.91 -2.29
N ARG A 49 -41.80 -15.16 -2.09
CA ARG A 49 -40.98 -16.21 -1.46
C ARG A 49 -39.91 -16.71 -2.43
N ILE A 50 -40.29 -16.90 -3.68
CA ILE A 50 -39.37 -17.32 -4.74
C ILE A 50 -38.36 -16.21 -5.01
N LEU A 51 -38.80 -14.95 -5.13
CA LEU A 51 -37.92 -13.79 -5.34
C LEU A 51 -36.78 -13.74 -4.32
N LEU A 52 -37.11 -13.92 -3.04
CA LEU A 52 -36.14 -13.88 -1.94
C LEU A 52 -35.13 -15.03 -1.99
N GLN A 53 -35.43 -16.14 -2.66
CA GLN A 53 -34.58 -17.33 -2.77
C GLN A 53 -33.64 -17.33 -4.00
N LEU A 54 -33.81 -16.41 -4.95
CA LEU A 54 -33.01 -16.38 -6.19
C LEU A 54 -31.58 -15.85 -5.96
N SER A 55 -30.55 -16.71 -6.05
CA SER A 55 -29.14 -16.30 -5.85
C SER A 55 -28.50 -15.61 -7.07
N ALA A 56 -27.62 -14.62 -6.81
CA ALA A 56 -27.14 -13.60 -7.75
C ALA A 56 -26.11 -14.02 -8.83
N GLU A 57 -25.87 -15.30 -9.13
CA GLU A 57 -24.87 -15.66 -10.18
C GLU A 57 -25.42 -16.25 -11.48
N SER A 58 -26.74 -16.50 -11.60
CA SER A 58 -27.36 -16.81 -12.91
C SER A 58 -28.88 -16.70 -12.98
N ALA A 59 -29.57 -16.45 -11.87
CA ALA A 59 -31.03 -16.51 -11.80
C ALA A 59 -31.75 -15.43 -12.64
N TRP A 60 -31.17 -14.23 -12.76
CA TRP A 60 -31.81 -13.11 -13.48
C TRP A 60 -31.83 -13.32 -15.00
N ALA A 61 -30.75 -13.89 -15.55
CA ALA A 61 -30.66 -14.23 -16.97
C ALA A 61 -31.72 -15.28 -17.34
N ASP A 62 -31.94 -16.27 -16.47
CA ASP A 62 -32.99 -17.28 -16.63
C ASP A 62 -34.40 -16.70 -16.54
N LEU A 63 -34.57 -15.51 -15.96
CA LEU A 63 -35.81 -14.74 -15.92
C LEU A 63 -35.95 -13.73 -17.07
N GLY A 64 -35.00 -13.68 -18.01
CA GLY A 64 -35.01 -12.77 -19.16
C GLY A 64 -34.30 -11.44 -18.94
N VAL A 65 -33.70 -11.22 -17.77
CA VAL A 65 -32.94 -10.01 -17.45
C VAL A 65 -31.47 -10.22 -17.80
N THR A 66 -31.10 -9.93 -19.05
CA THR A 66 -29.74 -10.14 -19.56
C THR A 66 -28.86 -8.90 -19.48
N ASP A 67 -29.44 -7.72 -19.22
CA ASP A 67 -28.69 -6.47 -19.07
C ASP A 67 -28.02 -6.39 -17.69
N SER A 68 -26.70 -6.23 -17.67
CA SER A 68 -25.91 -6.25 -16.43
C SER A 68 -26.16 -5.06 -15.50
N ALA A 69 -26.70 -3.94 -15.99
CA ALA A 69 -27.09 -2.83 -15.12
C ALA A 69 -28.44 -3.12 -14.44
N GLN A 70 -29.40 -3.71 -15.15
CA GLN A 70 -30.68 -4.16 -14.58
C GLN A 70 -30.49 -5.31 -13.58
N GLN A 71 -29.55 -6.22 -13.84
CA GLN A 71 -29.17 -7.28 -12.86
C GLN A 71 -28.66 -6.68 -11.55
N ARG A 72 -27.81 -5.65 -11.61
CA ARG A 72 -27.34 -4.93 -10.41
C ARG A 72 -28.45 -4.20 -9.66
N VAL A 73 -29.45 -3.67 -10.37
CA VAL A 73 -30.65 -3.07 -9.74
C VAL A 73 -31.44 -4.11 -8.97
N LEU A 74 -31.64 -5.31 -9.54
CA LEU A 74 -32.31 -6.42 -8.85
C LEU A 74 -31.52 -6.91 -7.64
N ASP A 75 -30.20 -7.11 -7.77
CA ASP A 75 -29.35 -7.52 -6.65
C ASP A 75 -29.44 -6.49 -5.50
N SER A 76 -29.34 -5.21 -5.83
CA SER A 76 -29.44 -4.15 -4.82
C SER A 76 -30.85 -4.01 -4.22
N ALA A 77 -31.91 -4.35 -4.95
CA ALA A 77 -33.29 -4.20 -4.50
C ALA A 77 -33.83 -5.42 -3.74
N VAL A 78 -33.31 -6.62 -4.00
CA VAL A 78 -33.72 -7.86 -3.30
C VAL A 78 -33.01 -8.02 -1.95
N GLU A 79 -31.76 -7.56 -1.83
CA GLU A 79 -31.00 -7.66 -0.58
C GLU A 79 -31.69 -7.02 0.65
N PRO A 80 -32.28 -5.80 0.56
CA PRO A 80 -33.06 -5.23 1.66
C PRO A 80 -34.32 -6.04 1.99
N LEU A 81 -35.00 -6.61 0.99
CA LEU A 81 -36.21 -7.42 1.18
C LEU A 81 -35.90 -8.73 1.92
N ARG A 82 -34.70 -9.30 1.72
CA ARG A 82 -34.20 -10.48 2.45
C ARG A 82 -33.98 -10.23 3.93
N CYS A 83 -33.75 -8.98 4.29
CA CYS A 83 -33.53 -8.56 5.67
C CYS A 83 -34.85 -8.34 6.46
N PHE A 84 -36.02 -8.50 5.83
CA PHE A 84 -37.31 -8.34 6.48
C PHE A 84 -37.63 -9.54 7.40
N GLN A 85 -37.35 -9.41 8.70
CA GLN A 85 -37.74 -10.39 9.73
C GLN A 85 -38.92 -9.90 10.59
N ASP A 86 -39.95 -10.75 10.63
CA ASP A 86 -41.05 -10.87 11.60
C ASP A 86 -41.50 -9.60 12.35
N ALA A 87 -42.32 -8.80 11.68
CA ALA A 87 -43.26 -7.91 12.34
C ALA A 87 -44.65 -8.56 12.34
N GLU A 88 -44.95 -9.41 13.33
CA GLU A 88 -46.33 -9.81 13.61
C GLU A 88 -47.14 -8.58 14.08
N GLY A 89 -48.29 -8.35 13.43
CA GLY A 89 -49.33 -7.44 13.92
C GLY A 89 -49.28 -6.03 13.35
N ALA A 90 -49.65 -5.87 12.08
CA ALA A 90 -49.95 -4.58 11.48
C ALA A 90 -51.42 -4.19 11.74
N GLU A 91 -51.73 -3.75 12.97
CA GLU A 91 -52.92 -2.91 13.20
C GLU A 91 -52.50 -1.65 13.99
N SER A 92 -52.55 -0.51 13.31
CA SER A 92 -52.14 0.85 13.76
C SER A 92 -50.63 1.05 14.03
N GLY A 93 -49.84 1.21 12.97
CA GLY A 93 -48.39 1.47 13.03
C GLY A 93 -48.03 2.95 12.80
N LEU A 94 -46.97 3.41 13.46
CA LEU A 94 -46.30 4.68 13.16
C LEU A 94 -45.37 4.46 11.94
N ALA A 95 -45.43 5.34 10.94
CA ALA A 95 -44.52 5.32 9.80
C ALA A 95 -43.53 6.50 9.90
N LEU A 96 -42.25 6.23 9.65
CA LEU A 96 -41.18 7.22 9.61
C LEU A 96 -40.79 7.44 8.16
N HIS A 97 -40.99 8.65 7.65
CA HIS A 97 -40.51 9.04 6.34
C HIS A 97 -39.16 9.75 6.50
N ALA A 98 -38.13 9.23 5.86
CA ALA A 98 -36.83 9.87 5.83
C ALA A 98 -36.84 11.04 4.83
N ILE A 99 -36.75 12.27 5.34
CA ILE A 99 -36.84 13.49 4.51
C ILE A 99 -35.47 13.86 3.93
N GLU A 100 -34.39 13.58 4.66
CA GLU A 100 -33.02 13.98 4.32
C GLU A 100 -32.01 12.90 4.73
N GLY A 101 -30.86 12.84 4.06
CA GLY A 101 -29.80 11.88 4.33
C GLY A 101 -29.77 10.67 3.38
N PRO A 102 -28.96 9.64 3.69
CA PRO A 102 -28.65 8.53 2.76
C PRO A 102 -29.83 7.62 2.43
N VAL A 103 -30.87 7.64 3.27
CA VAL A 103 -32.12 6.90 3.10
C VAL A 103 -33.29 7.85 2.79
N ALA A 104 -33.01 9.08 2.32
CA ALA A 104 -34.07 10.04 1.99
C ALA A 104 -35.04 9.46 0.95
N GLY A 105 -36.33 9.60 1.19
CA GLY A 105 -37.41 8.99 0.42
C GLY A 105 -37.86 7.61 0.94
N GLU A 106 -37.09 6.97 1.81
CA GLU A 106 -37.46 5.68 2.40
C GLU A 106 -38.50 5.86 3.52
N VAL A 107 -39.42 4.90 3.63
CA VAL A 107 -40.46 4.87 4.67
C VAL A 107 -40.30 3.61 5.53
N PHE A 108 -40.15 3.80 6.83
CA PHE A 108 -39.97 2.72 7.80
C PHE A 108 -41.20 2.56 8.69
N PHE A 109 -41.70 1.34 8.82
CA PHE A 109 -42.84 1.04 9.69
C PHE A 109 -42.39 0.63 11.08
N VAL A 110 -42.96 1.28 12.10
CA VAL A 110 -42.78 0.92 13.51
C VAL A 110 -43.91 -0.05 13.89
N GLY A 111 -43.57 -1.32 13.99
CA GLY A 111 -44.51 -2.38 14.39
C GLY A 111 -44.91 -2.31 15.87
N ALA A 112 -45.82 -3.20 16.29
CA ALA A 112 -46.33 -3.24 17.66
C ALA A 112 -45.24 -3.48 18.73
N GLY A 113 -44.15 -4.17 18.36
CA GLY A 113 -42.97 -4.39 19.20
C GLY A 113 -41.95 -3.24 19.21
N GLY A 114 -42.21 -2.16 18.46
CA GLY A 114 -41.23 -1.11 18.20
C GLY A 114 -40.31 -1.44 17.03
N VAL A 115 -39.29 -0.60 16.81
CA VAL A 115 -38.25 -0.81 15.80
C VAL A 115 -36.90 -0.34 16.33
N THR A 116 -35.82 -0.98 15.89
CA THR A 116 -34.45 -0.54 16.18
C THR A 116 -33.80 -0.01 14.92
N GLY A 117 -32.99 1.04 15.05
CA GLY A 117 -32.27 1.66 13.94
C GLY A 117 -30.77 1.67 14.16
N GLY A 118 -29.98 1.37 13.12
CA GLY A 118 -28.52 1.35 13.19
C GLY A 118 -27.86 0.80 11.92
N ARG A 119 -26.53 0.73 11.90
CA ARG A 119 -25.78 0.29 10.70
C ARG A 119 -25.85 -1.22 10.42
N HIS A 120 -26.15 -2.03 11.43
CA HIS A 120 -26.08 -3.49 11.32
C HIS A 120 -27.43 -4.11 10.91
N CYS A 121 -27.50 -4.70 9.72
CA CYS A 121 -28.74 -5.23 9.13
C CYS A 121 -29.39 -6.36 9.93
N ALA A 122 -28.61 -7.26 10.53
CA ALA A 122 -29.15 -8.40 11.27
C ALA A 122 -29.71 -8.07 12.66
N SER A 123 -29.62 -6.81 13.11
CA SER A 123 -30.05 -6.40 14.47
C SER A 123 -30.96 -5.18 14.52
N ASN A 124 -31.34 -4.62 13.37
CA ASN A 124 -32.15 -3.40 13.26
C ASN A 124 -33.20 -3.54 12.16
N GLY A 125 -34.37 -2.97 12.40
CA GLY A 125 -35.43 -2.82 11.39
C GLY A 125 -35.27 -1.56 10.53
N ILE A 126 -34.44 -0.60 10.95
CA ILE A 126 -34.05 0.58 10.16
C ILE A 126 -32.54 0.52 9.95
N VAL A 127 -32.09 0.30 8.72
CA VAL A 127 -30.67 0.19 8.40
C VAL A 127 -30.15 1.50 7.84
N LEU A 128 -29.19 2.10 8.53
CA LEU A 128 -28.52 3.32 8.10
C LEU A 128 -27.04 3.00 7.86
N SER A 129 -26.67 2.79 6.60
CA SER A 129 -25.38 2.20 6.17
C SER A 129 -24.14 3.08 6.37
N GLU A 130 -24.27 4.18 7.10
CA GLU A 130 -23.24 5.19 7.27
C GLU A 130 -22.24 4.83 8.36
N ASN A 131 -20.95 5.02 8.10
CA ASN A 131 -19.88 4.56 8.98
C ASN A 131 -19.85 5.23 10.36
N TYR A 132 -20.52 6.37 10.52
CA TYR A 132 -20.70 7.07 11.79
C TYR A 132 -21.95 6.62 12.57
N VAL A 133 -22.80 5.77 12.00
CA VAL A 133 -23.94 5.18 12.69
C VAL A 133 -23.50 3.90 13.42
N SER A 134 -23.69 3.87 14.74
CA SER A 134 -23.48 2.67 15.57
C SER A 134 -24.27 1.45 15.09
N ARG A 135 -23.74 0.25 15.40
CA ARG A 135 -24.37 -1.03 14.99
C ARG A 135 -25.83 -1.10 15.40
N ARG A 136 -26.18 -0.74 16.63
CA ARG A 136 -27.54 -0.36 17.07
C ARG A 136 -27.43 1.06 17.60
N HIS A 137 -28.26 1.97 17.12
CA HIS A 137 -28.10 3.41 17.32
C HIS A 137 -29.24 3.97 18.15
N PHE A 138 -30.47 3.68 17.74
CA PHE A 138 -31.67 4.06 18.48
C PHE A 138 -32.68 2.93 18.47
N GLN A 139 -33.66 3.06 19.36
CA GLN A 139 -34.84 2.22 19.40
C GLN A 139 -36.08 3.10 19.56
N ILE A 140 -37.14 2.75 18.84
CA ILE A 140 -38.48 3.26 19.08
C ILE A 140 -39.28 2.13 19.69
N THR A 141 -39.83 2.33 20.89
CA THR A 141 -40.71 1.38 21.56
C THR A 141 -42.12 1.94 21.68
N ARG A 142 -43.12 1.08 21.89
CA ARG A 142 -44.49 1.50 22.20
C ARG A 142 -44.80 1.15 23.65
N ASP A 143 -45.25 2.12 24.43
CA ASP A 143 -45.66 1.89 25.82
C ASP A 143 -47.05 1.21 25.88
N ARG A 144 -47.45 0.76 27.09
CA ARG A 144 -48.75 0.10 27.32
C ARG A 144 -49.96 1.04 27.11
N ALA A 145 -49.73 2.35 27.05
CA ALA A 145 -50.76 3.36 26.78
C ALA A 145 -50.87 3.70 25.28
N GLY A 146 -49.99 3.13 24.44
CA GLY A 146 -49.99 3.29 23.00
C GLY A 146 -49.08 4.40 22.49
N HIS A 147 -48.31 5.09 23.34
CA HIS A 147 -47.37 6.14 22.94
C HIS A 147 -46.04 5.56 22.44
N HIS A 148 -45.39 6.27 21.51
CA HIS A 148 -44.08 5.90 20.99
C HIS A 148 -42.96 6.62 21.74
N LEU A 149 -41.95 5.88 22.16
CA LEU A 149 -40.76 6.38 22.85
C LEU A 149 -39.53 6.15 21.98
N LEU A 150 -38.88 7.24 21.55
CA LEU A 150 -37.56 7.20 20.93
C LEU A 150 -36.49 7.20 22.03
N GLN A 151 -35.60 6.23 21.98
CA GLN A 151 -34.51 6.05 22.92
C GLN A 151 -33.19 5.87 22.17
N ASP A 152 -32.19 6.68 22.51
CA ASP A 152 -30.81 6.38 22.15
C ASP A 152 -30.33 5.18 22.95
N VAL A 153 -29.81 4.14 22.29
CA VAL A 153 -29.40 2.88 22.94
C VAL A 153 -27.90 2.85 23.26
N GLY A 154 -27.30 4.01 23.50
CA GLY A 154 -25.86 4.15 23.73
C GLY A 154 -25.09 4.30 22.41
N SER A 155 -25.63 5.07 21.47
CA SER A 155 -24.95 5.33 20.21
C SER A 155 -23.70 6.19 20.41
N THR A 156 -22.73 6.03 19.51
CA THR A 156 -21.43 6.71 19.58
C THR A 156 -21.55 8.20 19.29
N THR A 157 -22.51 8.60 18.45
CA THR A 157 -22.69 9.98 18.03
C THR A 157 -23.93 10.65 18.60
N GLY A 158 -24.81 9.91 19.30
CA GLY A 158 -26.08 10.39 19.81
C GLY A 158 -27.19 10.39 18.76
N THR A 159 -28.43 10.22 19.23
CA THR A 159 -29.65 10.34 18.44
C THR A 159 -30.28 11.72 18.67
N PHE A 160 -30.46 12.50 17.61
CA PHE A 160 -30.99 13.88 17.70
C PHE A 160 -32.36 14.01 17.03
N LEU A 161 -33.23 14.81 17.65
CA LEU A 161 -34.51 15.23 17.08
C LEU A 161 -34.39 16.67 16.63
N MET A 162 -34.61 16.93 15.34
CA MET A 162 -34.69 18.29 14.83
C MET A 162 -36.15 18.75 14.83
N VAL A 163 -36.43 19.78 15.62
CA VAL A 163 -37.73 20.43 15.65
C VAL A 163 -37.61 21.74 14.86
N ARG A 164 -38.32 21.85 13.73
CA ARG A 164 -38.14 22.95 12.77
C ARG A 164 -38.88 24.25 13.14
N GLU A 165 -39.86 24.18 14.04
CA GLU A 165 -40.65 25.33 14.50
C GLU A 165 -40.95 25.23 16.01
N GLU A 166 -41.18 26.35 16.70
CA GLU A 166 -41.55 26.39 18.12
C GLU A 166 -42.95 25.75 18.29
N LEU A 167 -43.04 24.66 19.07
CA LEU A 167 -44.25 23.83 19.14
C LEU A 167 -44.86 23.83 20.55
N PRO A 168 -46.09 24.34 20.73
CA PRO A 168 -46.88 24.08 21.93
C PRO A 168 -47.39 22.63 21.88
N LEU A 169 -47.09 21.86 22.94
CA LEU A 169 -47.43 20.44 23.03
C LEU A 169 -48.71 20.24 23.85
N ASP A 170 -49.77 19.76 23.18
CA ASP A 170 -50.99 19.24 23.83
C ASP A 170 -51.10 17.72 23.66
N HIS A 171 -51.73 17.06 24.63
CA HIS A 171 -51.95 15.62 24.66
C HIS A 171 -52.67 15.13 23.38
N GLN A 172 -52.12 14.11 22.71
CA GLN A 172 -52.65 13.44 21.48
C GLN A 172 -52.41 14.13 20.13
N THR A 173 -51.48 15.08 20.02
CA THR A 173 -51.12 15.67 18.72
C THR A 173 -50.16 14.78 17.92
N VAL A 174 -50.48 14.45 16.67
CA VAL A 174 -49.57 13.78 15.70
C VAL A 174 -49.02 14.81 14.71
N ARG A 175 -47.69 14.89 14.55
CA ARG A 175 -46.99 15.80 13.61
C ARG A 175 -45.78 15.13 12.96
N GLU A 176 -45.38 15.68 11.83
CA GLU A 176 -44.22 15.27 11.04
C GLU A 176 -42.93 15.80 11.70
N VAL A 177 -41.98 14.90 12.00
CA VAL A 177 -40.72 15.24 12.68
C VAL A 177 -39.57 14.59 11.92
N ALA A 178 -38.51 15.36 11.64
CA ALA A 178 -37.30 14.85 11.01
C ALA A 178 -36.32 14.33 12.08
N ILE A 179 -35.94 13.05 11.97
CA ILE A 179 -34.85 12.48 12.77
C ILE A 179 -33.56 12.67 11.96
N LEU A 180 -32.61 13.43 12.50
CA LEU A 180 -31.32 13.68 11.86
C LEU A 180 -30.21 12.97 12.63
N ALA A 181 -29.51 12.08 11.95
CA ALA A 181 -28.24 11.52 12.42
C ALA A 181 -27.10 12.13 11.59
N GLN A 182 -26.68 13.36 11.92
CA GLN A 182 -25.49 14.00 11.32
C GLN A 182 -24.72 14.86 12.34
N ALA A 183 -23.39 14.84 12.21
CA ALA A 183 -22.46 15.72 12.92
C ALA A 183 -22.24 17.02 12.14
N TRP A 184 -22.41 18.19 12.77
CA TRP A 184 -21.97 19.47 12.24
C TRP A 184 -21.21 20.27 13.30
N GLY A 185 -20.06 20.82 12.89
CA GLY A 185 -19.31 21.84 13.62
C GLY A 185 -19.57 23.25 13.07
N PHE A 186 -19.26 24.23 13.94
CA PHE A 186 -19.24 25.70 13.80
C PHE A 186 -20.53 26.48 14.16
N PRO A 187 -20.42 27.76 14.57
CA PRO A 187 -19.86 28.31 15.81
C PRO A 187 -20.97 28.92 16.71
N SER A 188 -20.69 29.13 17.99
CA SER A 188 -21.60 29.83 18.94
C SER A 188 -21.93 31.27 18.48
N PRO A 189 -23.03 31.94 18.92
CA PRO A 189 -23.39 32.05 20.34
C PRO A 189 -24.90 32.05 20.68
N ALA A 190 -25.27 31.33 21.74
CA ALA A 190 -26.28 31.78 22.70
C ALA A 190 -26.04 31.09 24.06
N THR A 191 -25.85 31.90 25.09
CA THR A 191 -25.60 31.54 26.49
C THR A 191 -26.78 30.77 27.09
N LEU A 192 -26.52 29.56 27.60
CA LEU A 192 -27.33 28.92 28.64
C LEU A 192 -26.51 28.87 29.93
N ARG A 193 -26.96 29.58 30.97
CA ARG A 193 -26.40 29.45 32.33
C ARG A 193 -26.82 28.08 32.87
N VAL A 194 -25.84 27.24 33.16
CA VAL A 194 -26.01 26.07 34.03
C VAL A 194 -25.32 26.40 35.35
N GLU A 195 -26.09 26.43 36.44
CA GLU A 195 -25.52 26.42 37.78
C GLU A 195 -24.81 25.08 37.98
N LEU A 196 -23.51 25.12 38.22
CA LEU A 196 -22.70 23.96 38.57
C LEU A 196 -23.11 23.49 39.97
N SER A 197 -23.69 22.29 40.06
CA SER A 197 -23.67 21.53 41.30
C SER A 197 -22.31 20.85 41.44
N ASP A 198 -21.64 21.01 42.57
CA ASP A 198 -20.35 20.38 42.95
C ASP A 198 -20.42 18.83 43.09
N GLU A 199 -21.41 18.18 42.50
CA GLU A 199 -21.52 16.73 42.57
C GLU A 199 -20.60 16.11 41.53
N CYS A 200 -19.60 15.37 42.02
CA CYS A 200 -18.72 14.53 41.22
C CYS A 200 -19.02 13.05 41.50
N THR A 201 -18.76 12.19 40.52
CA THR A 201 -18.96 10.75 40.65
C THR A 201 -17.84 10.14 41.51
N SER A 202 -18.24 9.51 42.62
CA SER A 202 -17.33 8.87 43.57
C SER A 202 -16.57 7.67 42.96
N LEU A 203 -15.43 7.32 43.59
CA LEU A 203 -14.62 6.18 43.18
C LEU A 203 -15.45 4.88 43.11
N ASN A 204 -15.29 4.12 42.03
CA ASN A 204 -16.05 2.92 41.63
C ASN A 204 -17.50 3.14 41.19
N ALA A 205 -18.02 4.36 41.21
CA ALA A 205 -19.37 4.65 40.69
C ALA A 205 -19.34 4.94 39.19
N ASN A 206 -20.47 4.69 38.52
CA ASN A 206 -20.64 4.94 37.09
C ASN A 206 -21.01 6.42 36.83
N PRO A 207 -20.19 7.18 36.08
CA PRO A 207 -20.45 8.58 35.73
C PRO A 207 -21.78 8.86 35.04
N PHE A 208 -22.38 7.83 34.44
CA PHE A 208 -23.60 7.92 33.67
C PHE A 208 -24.82 7.31 34.37
N ALA A 209 -24.69 6.91 35.65
CA ALA A 209 -25.77 6.24 36.38
C ALA A 209 -27.08 7.06 36.49
N ARG A 210 -27.00 8.38 36.25
CA ARG A 210 -28.15 9.31 36.34
C ARG A 210 -28.67 9.78 34.98
N GLY A 211 -28.24 9.17 33.88
CA GLY A 211 -28.68 9.52 32.52
C GLY A 211 -27.98 10.73 31.89
N ALA A 212 -27.18 11.47 32.66
CA ALA A 212 -26.25 12.50 32.18
C ALA A 212 -24.87 12.28 32.81
N GLU A 213 -23.80 12.65 32.10
CA GLU A 213 -22.44 12.49 32.61
C GLU A 213 -22.18 13.42 33.80
N VAL A 214 -21.88 12.82 34.94
CA VAL A 214 -21.37 13.52 36.13
C VAL A 214 -19.86 13.25 36.23
N PRO A 215 -18.99 14.26 36.10
CA PRO A 215 -17.53 14.08 36.08
C PRO A 215 -17.00 13.32 37.29
N CYS A 216 -15.95 12.51 37.12
CA CYS A 216 -15.29 11.83 38.23
C CYS A 216 -14.68 12.83 39.22
N CYS A 217 -14.70 12.49 40.51
CA CYS A 217 -14.07 13.32 41.54
C CYS A 217 -12.57 13.46 41.32
N ALA A 218 -12.00 14.59 41.73
CA ALA A 218 -10.57 14.87 41.62
C ALA A 218 -9.72 13.73 42.21
N GLY A 219 -8.72 13.27 41.45
CA GLY A 219 -7.91 12.09 41.80
C GLY A 219 -8.46 10.75 41.26
N SER A 220 -9.53 10.79 40.47
CA SER A 220 -10.02 9.62 39.71
C SER A 220 -10.32 10.00 38.26
N GLU A 221 -10.18 9.03 37.36
CA GLU A 221 -10.48 9.12 35.93
C GLU A 221 -11.55 8.11 35.52
N LYS A 222 -12.22 8.41 34.40
CA LYS A 222 -13.34 7.64 33.88
C LYS A 222 -12.82 6.42 33.11
N CYS A 223 -12.97 5.21 33.67
CA CYS A 223 -12.48 3.97 33.08
C CYS A 223 -13.60 3.10 32.51
N LEU A 224 -13.49 2.70 31.24
CA LEU A 224 -14.41 1.78 30.57
C LEU A 224 -13.91 0.33 30.68
N LYS A 225 -14.75 -0.58 31.18
CA LYS A 225 -14.45 -2.01 31.25
C LYS A 225 -15.75 -2.81 31.22
N ASP A 226 -15.68 -4.06 30.80
CA ASP A 226 -16.66 -5.06 31.19
C ASP A 226 -16.36 -5.49 32.64
N TRP A 227 -17.11 -4.93 33.57
CA TRP A 227 -16.92 -5.19 35.00
C TRP A 227 -17.53 -6.52 35.45
N HIS A 228 -18.34 -7.17 34.61
CA HIS A 228 -19.10 -8.37 34.96
C HIS A 228 -18.76 -9.60 34.09
N ALA A 229 -17.91 -9.44 33.06
CA ALA A 229 -17.56 -10.48 32.10
C ALA A 229 -18.79 -11.04 31.35
N ASP A 230 -19.76 -10.17 31.09
CA ASP A 230 -21.03 -10.46 30.43
C ASP A 230 -21.22 -9.65 29.13
N ASP A 231 -20.13 -9.12 28.57
CA ASP A 231 -20.08 -8.23 27.39
C ASP A 231 -20.80 -6.88 27.58
N ASN A 232 -21.12 -6.50 28.82
CA ASN A 232 -21.72 -5.21 29.14
C ASN A 232 -20.68 -4.20 29.65
N PHE A 233 -20.15 -3.37 28.74
CA PHE A 233 -19.15 -2.35 29.08
C PHE A 233 -19.80 -1.10 29.65
N TYR A 234 -19.36 -0.68 30.84
CA TYR A 234 -19.80 0.58 31.43
C TYR A 234 -18.65 1.30 32.14
N TYR A 235 -18.80 2.60 32.37
CA TYR A 235 -17.76 3.41 32.99
C TYR A 235 -17.78 3.30 34.51
N LYS A 236 -16.59 3.37 35.15
CA LYS A 236 -16.42 3.63 36.59
C LYS A 236 -15.31 4.65 36.81
N CYS A 237 -15.44 5.50 37.82
CA CYS A 237 -14.35 6.39 38.24
C CYS A 237 -13.29 5.60 39.03
N LEU A 238 -12.04 5.53 38.58
CA LEU A 238 -10.95 4.84 39.28
C LEU A 238 -9.70 5.73 39.42
N THR A 239 -8.82 5.43 40.36
CA THR A 239 -7.58 6.19 40.61
C THR A 239 -6.53 6.06 39.49
N SER A 240 -6.63 5.01 38.67
CA SER A 240 -5.89 4.86 37.42
C SER A 240 -6.56 3.77 36.57
N CYS A 241 -6.76 4.02 35.29
CA CYS A 241 -7.18 3.00 34.33
C CYS A 241 -5.97 2.15 33.95
N THR A 242 -5.58 1.20 34.80
CA THR A 242 -4.61 0.17 34.38
C THR A 242 -5.18 -0.61 33.21
N GLU A 243 -4.37 -0.71 32.15
CA GLU A 243 -4.65 -1.23 30.81
C GLU A 243 -5.72 -2.32 30.73
N ILE A 244 -6.61 -2.20 29.74
CA ILE A 244 -7.56 -3.24 29.33
C ILE A 244 -6.75 -4.47 28.88
N PRO A 245 -6.82 -5.63 29.58
CA PRO A 245 -6.27 -6.88 29.08
C PRO A 245 -7.23 -7.48 28.06
N CYS A 246 -6.70 -8.06 27.00
CA CYS A 246 -7.50 -8.87 26.07
C CYS A 246 -8.04 -10.13 26.76
N CYS A 247 -9.18 -10.64 26.27
CA CYS A 247 -9.77 -11.89 26.75
C CYS A 247 -8.75 -13.04 26.66
N ALA A 248 -8.83 -14.02 27.57
CA ALA A 248 -7.95 -15.19 27.56
C ALA A 248 -8.02 -15.91 26.20
N GLY A 249 -6.88 -16.02 25.50
CA GLY A 249 -6.80 -16.57 24.14
C GLY A 249 -6.83 -15.53 23.01
N SER A 250 -6.80 -14.23 23.33
CA SER A 250 -6.64 -13.14 22.36
C SER A 250 -5.49 -12.22 22.79
N GLU A 251 -4.81 -11.60 21.81
CA GLU A 251 -3.71 -10.67 22.06
C GLU A 251 -4.03 -9.29 21.42
N LYS A 252 -3.35 -8.21 21.86
CA LYS A 252 -3.62 -6.83 21.41
C LYS A 252 -3.06 -6.63 20.00
N CYS A 253 -3.93 -6.47 19.00
CA CYS A 253 -3.51 -6.48 17.59
C CYS A 253 -3.40 -5.09 16.97
N PHE A 254 -4.42 -4.24 17.05
CA PHE A 254 -4.46 -3.01 16.23
C PHE A 254 -4.64 -1.78 17.10
N GLY A 255 -4.03 -0.67 16.71
CA GLY A 255 -4.23 0.63 17.33
C GLY A 255 -5.05 1.55 16.42
N GLU A 256 -6.13 2.12 16.93
CA GLU A 256 -6.86 3.22 16.27
C GLU A 256 -6.68 4.49 17.10
N TRP A 257 -6.50 5.61 16.41
CA TRP A 257 -6.60 6.94 17.01
C TRP A 257 -8.05 7.37 16.91
N ASN A 258 -8.68 7.69 18.02
CA ASN A 258 -9.99 8.34 17.97
C ASN A 258 -9.86 9.81 17.59
N ALA A 259 -10.99 10.49 17.37
CA ALA A 259 -11.04 11.90 16.98
C ALA A 259 -10.37 12.85 17.99
N ASP A 260 -10.18 12.39 19.24
CA ASP A 260 -9.52 13.14 20.32
C ASP A 260 -8.02 12.83 20.43
N ASN A 261 -7.45 12.14 19.44
CA ASN A 261 -6.05 11.77 19.41
C ASN A 261 -5.64 10.85 20.57
N ASN A 262 -6.56 9.99 21.03
CA ASN A 262 -6.28 8.94 22.01
C ASN A 262 -6.16 7.58 21.30
N PHE A 263 -5.10 6.83 21.63
CA PHE A 263 -4.76 5.55 21.02
C PHE A 263 -5.38 4.39 21.80
N TYR A 264 -6.16 3.52 21.14
CA TYR A 264 -6.76 2.34 21.77
C TYR A 264 -6.53 1.05 20.97
N TYR A 265 -6.43 -0.07 21.68
CA TYR A 265 -6.09 -1.38 21.11
C TYR A 265 -7.34 -2.25 20.83
N LYS A 266 -7.38 -2.94 19.67
CA LYS A 266 -8.34 -4.02 19.35
C LYS A 266 -7.72 -5.40 19.64
N CYS A 267 -8.45 -6.29 20.30
CA CYS A 267 -8.03 -7.66 20.62
C CYS A 267 -8.44 -8.65 19.51
N ALA A 268 -7.56 -9.57 19.11
CA ALA A 268 -7.91 -10.69 18.22
C ALA A 268 -7.26 -12.01 18.65
N VAL A 269 -7.77 -13.14 18.14
CA VAL A 269 -7.39 -14.51 18.54
C VAL A 269 -5.93 -14.86 18.16
N LYS A 270 -5.36 -14.15 17.18
CA LYS A 270 -3.92 -14.12 16.82
C LYS A 270 -3.60 -12.77 16.16
N CYS A 271 -2.52 -12.14 16.58
CA CYS A 271 -1.94 -10.92 16.02
C CYS A 271 -0.70 -11.18 15.18
N THR A 272 -0.42 -12.44 14.84
CA THR A 272 0.69 -12.77 13.95
C THR A 272 0.53 -11.96 12.67
N VAL A 273 1.50 -11.11 12.36
CA VAL A 273 1.80 -10.86 10.95
C VAL A 273 2.04 -12.25 10.38
N ASP A 274 1.33 -12.67 9.34
CA ASP A 274 1.59 -14.00 8.79
C ASP A 274 3.05 -14.09 8.35
N ALA A 275 3.61 -15.30 8.36
CA ALA A 275 4.94 -15.50 7.81
C ALA A 275 4.95 -14.99 6.37
N TYR A 276 6.08 -14.40 5.96
CA TYR A 276 6.20 -13.91 4.60
C TYR A 276 6.53 -15.07 3.67
N HIS A 277 5.71 -15.26 2.65
CA HIS A 277 5.81 -16.35 1.70
C HIS A 277 6.02 -15.78 0.29
N PRO A 278 7.27 -15.64 -0.18
CA PRO A 278 7.53 -15.15 -1.53
C PRO A 278 6.93 -16.14 -2.53
N HIS A 279 6.23 -15.62 -3.53
CA HIS A 279 5.56 -16.45 -4.53
C HIS A 279 6.36 -16.53 -5.81
N PHE A 280 7.13 -15.48 -6.08
CA PHE A 280 7.73 -15.34 -7.37
C PHE A 280 8.96 -16.23 -7.54
N ASN A 281 8.80 -17.22 -8.41
CA ASN A 281 9.90 -17.94 -9.03
C ASN A 281 10.05 -17.44 -10.46
N THR A 282 11.24 -16.98 -10.80
CA THR A 282 11.58 -16.44 -12.12
C THR A 282 12.00 -17.50 -13.12
N GLU A 283 11.89 -18.78 -12.78
CA GLU A 283 12.25 -19.86 -13.68
C GLU A 283 11.08 -20.25 -14.58
N PRO A 284 11.27 -20.24 -15.92
CA PRO A 284 12.45 -19.81 -16.68
C PRO A 284 12.46 -18.28 -16.93
N ASP A 285 13.60 -17.75 -17.43
CA ASP A 285 13.85 -16.36 -17.88
C ASP A 285 12.63 -15.68 -18.54
N TYR A 286 11.70 -15.17 -17.73
CA TYR A 286 10.38 -14.73 -18.19
C TYR A 286 10.43 -13.39 -18.94
N LEU A 287 11.53 -12.65 -18.79
CA LEU A 287 11.83 -11.45 -19.55
C LEU A 287 12.65 -11.74 -20.81
N ASP A 288 12.92 -13.02 -21.09
CA ASP A 288 13.66 -13.52 -22.24
C ASP A 288 14.97 -12.74 -22.48
N ILE A 289 15.71 -12.47 -21.40
CA ILE A 289 16.97 -11.74 -21.45
C ILE A 289 18.00 -12.50 -22.30
N ALA A 290 17.98 -13.83 -22.25
CA ALA A 290 18.86 -14.68 -23.02
C ALA A 290 18.65 -14.52 -24.55
N SER A 291 17.47 -14.13 -25.04
CA SER A 291 17.27 -13.94 -26.48
C SER A 291 17.99 -12.72 -27.05
N ARG A 292 18.32 -11.73 -26.20
CA ARG A 292 19.16 -10.59 -26.60
C ARG A 292 20.64 -10.75 -26.23
N ALA A 293 20.97 -11.72 -25.39
CA ALA A 293 22.34 -11.93 -24.95
C ALA A 293 23.24 -12.50 -26.06
N ARG A 294 24.44 -11.92 -26.21
CA ARG A 294 25.42 -12.26 -27.24
C ARG A 294 26.15 -13.55 -26.91
N GLY A 295 26.51 -14.35 -27.91
CA GLY A 295 27.27 -15.58 -27.73
C GLY A 295 26.49 -16.73 -27.08
N VAL A 296 25.18 -16.58 -26.91
CA VAL A 296 24.25 -17.62 -26.43
C VAL A 296 23.05 -17.73 -27.37
N LYS A 297 22.30 -18.84 -27.33
CA LYS A 297 21.14 -19.10 -28.21
C LYS A 297 21.40 -18.83 -29.72
N GLY A 298 22.65 -18.95 -30.19
CA GLY A 298 23.03 -18.66 -31.58
C GLY A 298 23.16 -17.17 -31.93
N ASN A 299 23.05 -16.27 -30.95
CA ASN A 299 23.18 -14.83 -31.16
C ASN A 299 24.62 -14.44 -31.51
N VAL A 300 24.77 -13.67 -32.60
CA VAL A 300 26.06 -13.15 -33.09
C VAL A 300 26.74 -12.32 -32.00
N GLY A 301 28.00 -12.60 -31.72
CA GLY A 301 28.83 -11.94 -30.72
C GLY A 301 29.54 -12.94 -29.81
N GLN A 302 30.13 -12.45 -28.73
CA GLN A 302 30.79 -13.24 -27.69
C GLN A 302 30.14 -13.00 -26.33
N LEU A 303 30.35 -13.92 -25.37
CA LEU A 303 29.87 -13.75 -24.00
C LEU A 303 30.35 -12.42 -23.39
N ALA A 304 31.58 -12.00 -23.72
CA ALA A 304 32.16 -10.76 -23.21
C ALA A 304 31.55 -9.47 -23.77
N ASP A 305 30.67 -9.57 -24.77
CA ASP A 305 29.91 -8.42 -25.25
C ASP A 305 28.77 -8.03 -24.29
N ASN A 306 28.37 -8.95 -23.42
CA ASN A 306 27.29 -8.74 -22.46
C ASN A 306 27.78 -8.07 -21.18
N TYR A 307 26.94 -7.23 -20.59
CA TYR A 307 27.19 -6.61 -19.29
C TYR A 307 25.89 -6.15 -18.63
N TYR A 308 25.97 -5.89 -17.34
CA TYR A 308 24.91 -5.27 -16.55
C TYR A 308 25.48 -4.14 -15.69
N LEU A 309 24.60 -3.24 -15.25
CA LEU A 309 24.95 -2.12 -14.38
C LEU A 309 24.29 -2.28 -13.01
N VAL A 310 24.89 -1.69 -11.98
CA VAL A 310 24.34 -1.67 -10.61
C VAL A 310 24.39 -0.25 -10.05
N VAL A 311 23.27 0.23 -9.53
CA VAL A 311 23.11 1.58 -8.97
C VAL A 311 22.29 1.52 -7.68
N GLY A 312 22.53 2.44 -6.75
CA GLY A 312 21.81 2.52 -5.48
C GLY A 312 21.75 3.93 -4.94
N ASP A 313 20.93 4.10 -3.90
CA ASP A 313 20.66 5.38 -3.25
C ASP A 313 20.26 6.43 -4.28
N GLN A 314 19.24 6.10 -5.06
CA GLN A 314 18.68 6.96 -6.10
C GLN A 314 17.44 7.66 -5.55
N GLY A 315 16.55 8.16 -6.41
CA GLY A 315 15.23 8.55 -5.91
C GLY A 315 15.02 10.03 -5.58
N GLY A 316 16.08 10.82 -5.55
CA GLY A 316 16.07 12.21 -5.10
C GLY A 316 15.23 13.18 -5.93
N CYS A 317 15.07 12.93 -7.24
CA CYS A 317 14.23 13.76 -8.11
C CYS A 317 12.75 13.67 -7.74
N SER A 318 12.09 14.82 -7.57
CA SER A 318 10.68 14.94 -7.11
C SER A 318 10.40 14.32 -5.72
N GLY A 319 11.46 14.16 -4.93
CA GLY A 319 11.43 13.58 -3.58
C GLY A 319 11.52 14.58 -2.41
N GLY A 320 11.51 15.88 -2.71
CA GLY A 320 11.73 16.95 -1.71
C GLY A 320 13.20 17.28 -1.45
N CYS A 321 14.14 16.78 -2.27
CA CYS A 321 15.57 17.09 -2.17
C CYS A 321 16.19 17.50 -3.52
N ASP A 322 16.26 18.79 -3.82
CA ASP A 322 16.77 19.30 -5.10
C ASP A 322 18.25 18.94 -5.33
N LYS A 323 19.09 19.00 -4.29
CA LYS A 323 20.51 18.63 -4.37
C LYS A 323 20.72 17.15 -4.68
N CYS A 324 19.82 16.31 -4.19
CA CYS A 324 19.82 14.88 -4.44
C CYS A 324 19.55 14.58 -5.92
N CYS A 325 18.56 15.26 -6.49
CA CYS A 325 18.20 15.11 -7.89
C CYS A 325 19.37 15.42 -8.83
N LEU A 326 20.13 16.50 -8.56
CA LEU A 326 21.30 16.86 -9.35
C LEU A 326 22.37 15.75 -9.35
N MET A 327 22.59 15.09 -8.21
CA MET A 327 23.55 13.99 -8.15
C MET A 327 23.06 12.77 -8.93
N GLN A 328 21.77 12.44 -8.79
CA GLN A 328 21.13 11.38 -9.56
C GLN A 328 21.29 11.59 -11.07
N GLN A 329 21.00 12.80 -11.54
CA GLN A 329 21.16 13.16 -12.95
C GLN A 329 22.62 13.03 -13.43
N LYS A 330 23.60 13.40 -12.59
CA LYS A 330 25.03 13.25 -12.93
C LYS A 330 25.44 11.78 -13.04
N VAL A 331 25.01 10.93 -12.11
CA VAL A 331 25.28 9.49 -12.18
C VAL A 331 24.59 8.88 -13.40
N ALA A 332 23.32 9.22 -13.66
CA ALA A 332 22.58 8.77 -14.83
C ALA A 332 23.27 9.19 -16.14
N ALA A 333 23.75 10.43 -16.25
CA ALA A 333 24.52 10.90 -17.40
C ALA A 333 25.84 10.11 -17.58
N LYS A 334 26.50 9.74 -16.48
CA LYS A 334 27.70 8.90 -16.50
C LYS A 334 27.39 7.48 -16.98
N MET A 335 26.29 6.89 -16.52
CA MET A 335 25.80 5.58 -17.00
C MET A 335 25.51 5.60 -18.51
N LYS A 336 24.78 6.61 -18.99
CA LYS A 336 24.52 6.81 -20.43
C LYS A 336 25.82 6.90 -21.23
N LYS A 337 26.76 7.74 -20.76
CA LYS A 337 28.08 7.92 -21.40
C LYS A 337 28.86 6.61 -21.43
N TYR A 338 28.81 5.80 -20.37
CA TYR A 338 29.45 4.49 -20.33
C TYR A 338 28.85 3.53 -21.36
N VAL A 339 27.53 3.39 -21.39
CA VAL A 339 26.83 2.54 -22.37
C VAL A 339 27.17 2.94 -23.81
N LEU A 340 27.11 4.24 -24.11
CA LEU A 340 27.47 4.77 -25.43
C LEU A 340 28.93 4.51 -25.78
N ASN A 341 29.86 4.75 -24.86
CA ASN A 341 31.29 4.52 -25.10
C ASN A 341 31.62 3.04 -25.30
N ARG A 342 30.99 2.15 -24.52
CA ARG A 342 31.17 0.70 -24.68
C ARG A 342 30.65 0.23 -26.04
N ARG A 343 29.48 0.70 -26.46
CA ARG A 343 28.90 0.42 -27.79
C ARG A 343 29.74 1.00 -28.94
N ARG A 344 30.34 2.19 -28.77
CA ARG A 344 31.26 2.77 -29.77
C ARG A 344 32.53 1.94 -29.94
N LYS A 345 33.09 1.43 -28.85
CA LYS A 345 34.28 0.56 -28.87
C LYS A 345 33.98 -0.83 -29.40
N ASN A 346 32.79 -1.35 -29.10
CA ASN A 346 32.33 -2.65 -29.52
C ASN A 346 30.84 -2.55 -29.91
N PRO A 347 30.51 -2.53 -31.22
CA PRO A 347 29.12 -2.44 -31.68
C PRO A 347 28.22 -3.60 -31.21
N SER A 348 28.80 -4.76 -30.87
CA SER A 348 28.07 -5.92 -30.32
C SER A 348 27.74 -5.76 -28.83
N SER A 349 28.32 -4.76 -28.15
CA SER A 349 28.13 -4.53 -26.72
C SER A 349 26.65 -4.38 -26.35
N THR A 350 26.18 -5.27 -25.48
CA THR A 350 24.77 -5.39 -25.12
C THR A 350 24.58 -5.24 -23.61
N LEU A 351 23.89 -4.16 -23.22
CA LEU A 351 23.39 -3.99 -21.85
C LEU A 351 22.22 -4.94 -21.66
N LEU A 352 22.32 -5.86 -20.70
CA LEU A 352 21.27 -6.84 -20.47
C LEU A 352 20.21 -6.35 -19.49
N PHE A 353 20.63 -5.77 -18.37
CA PHE A 353 19.74 -5.29 -17.31
C PHE A 353 20.49 -4.33 -16.38
N VAL A 354 19.74 -3.70 -15.48
CA VAL A 354 20.25 -2.86 -14.38
C VAL A 354 19.77 -3.44 -13.06
N LEU A 355 20.62 -3.41 -12.04
CA LEU A 355 20.28 -3.78 -10.68
C LEU A 355 20.19 -2.51 -9.82
N ALA A 356 19.11 -2.37 -9.06
CA ALA A 356 18.86 -1.25 -8.15
C ALA A 356 18.85 -1.73 -6.70
N VAL A 357 19.79 -1.24 -5.89
CA VAL A 357 20.07 -1.79 -4.54
C VAL A 357 19.33 -1.05 -3.40
N GLY A 358 18.15 -0.51 -3.67
CA GLY A 358 17.33 0.18 -2.66
C GLY A 358 17.47 1.69 -2.66
N ASP A 359 16.60 2.30 -1.86
CA ASP A 359 16.29 3.73 -1.88
C ASP A 359 15.99 4.20 -3.30
N ASN A 360 15.02 3.54 -3.92
CA ASN A 360 14.59 3.86 -5.28
C ASN A 360 13.82 5.19 -5.31
N PHE A 361 13.13 5.52 -4.21
CA PHE A 361 12.21 6.66 -4.12
C PHE A 361 12.38 7.47 -2.83
N TYR A 362 13.50 8.17 -2.75
CA TYR A 362 13.79 9.15 -1.71
C TYR A 362 12.81 10.32 -1.66
N TRP A 363 12.38 10.89 -0.53
CA TRP A 363 12.56 10.40 0.85
C TRP A 363 11.41 9.50 1.33
N MET A 364 10.23 9.64 0.70
CA MET A 364 8.95 9.24 1.26
C MET A 364 8.35 8.00 0.59
N GLY A 365 9.09 7.31 -0.27
CA GLY A 365 8.59 6.19 -1.05
C GLY A 365 7.98 6.58 -2.40
N ALA A 366 7.35 5.60 -3.04
CA ALA A 366 6.74 5.72 -4.35
C ALA A 366 5.27 6.14 -4.24
N LYS A 367 4.77 6.85 -5.25
CA LYS A 367 3.36 7.13 -5.52
C LYS A 367 3.17 7.35 -7.01
N ALA A 368 1.93 7.43 -7.48
CA ALA A 368 1.65 7.69 -8.89
C ALA A 368 2.41 8.94 -9.40
N GLY A 369 3.04 8.81 -10.57
CA GLY A 369 3.89 9.81 -11.21
C GLY A 369 5.36 9.78 -10.80
N ARG A 370 5.73 9.10 -9.70
CA ARG A 370 7.13 9.04 -9.23
C ARG A 370 8.02 8.26 -10.16
N PHE A 371 7.54 7.18 -10.78
CA PHE A 371 8.35 6.44 -11.75
C PHE A 371 8.75 7.31 -12.94
N LYS A 372 7.86 8.22 -13.39
CA LYS A 372 8.19 9.16 -14.46
C LYS A 372 9.32 10.10 -14.04
N ALA A 373 9.09 10.85 -12.97
CA ALA A 373 9.96 11.94 -12.59
C ALA A 373 11.33 11.49 -12.08
N THR A 374 11.37 10.31 -11.45
CA THR A 374 12.54 9.83 -10.71
C THR A 374 13.33 8.76 -11.45
N TRP A 375 12.67 8.00 -12.34
CA TRP A 375 13.32 6.91 -13.07
C TRP A 375 13.32 7.15 -14.57
N ALA A 376 12.15 7.27 -15.21
CA ALA A 376 12.06 7.38 -16.67
C ALA A 376 12.76 8.63 -17.22
N ASP A 377 12.45 9.81 -16.65
CA ASP A 377 12.99 11.08 -17.15
C ASP A 377 14.49 11.24 -16.83
N VAL A 378 14.95 10.66 -15.71
CA VAL A 378 16.35 10.78 -15.29
C VAL A 378 17.26 9.84 -16.09
N TYR A 379 16.88 8.56 -16.15
CA TYR A 379 17.72 7.53 -16.77
C TYR A 379 17.50 7.40 -18.28
N GLY A 380 16.38 7.89 -18.82
CA GLY A 380 16.10 7.90 -20.26
C GLY A 380 15.96 6.49 -20.86
N GLU A 381 15.42 6.43 -22.08
CA GLU A 381 15.18 5.16 -22.78
C GLU A 381 16.47 4.35 -22.99
N GLU A 382 17.63 5.00 -23.06
CA GLU A 382 18.93 4.32 -23.19
C GLU A 382 19.24 3.37 -22.03
N LEU A 383 18.66 3.61 -20.85
CA LEU A 383 18.83 2.78 -19.67
C LEU A 383 17.52 2.12 -19.22
N THR A 384 16.35 2.73 -19.46
CA THR A 384 15.04 2.19 -19.04
C THR A 384 14.40 1.25 -20.06
N SER A 385 14.99 1.10 -21.26
CA SER A 385 14.55 0.11 -22.26
C SER A 385 14.95 -1.33 -21.92
N VAL A 386 15.84 -1.53 -20.95
CA VAL A 386 16.19 -2.85 -20.40
C VAL A 386 15.54 -3.06 -19.03
N PRO A 387 15.35 -4.31 -18.58
CA PRO A 387 14.90 -4.62 -17.23
C PRO A 387 15.78 -4.00 -16.15
N TRP A 388 15.12 -3.45 -15.13
CA TRP A 388 15.68 -3.04 -13.85
C TRP A 388 15.16 -4.00 -12.80
N PHE A 389 16.04 -4.65 -12.04
CA PHE A 389 15.65 -5.45 -10.88
C PHE A 389 15.95 -4.66 -9.61
N ALA A 390 14.93 -4.43 -8.80
CA ALA A 390 15.05 -3.59 -7.61
C ALA A 390 14.79 -4.35 -6.31
N VAL A 391 15.48 -3.93 -5.25
CA VAL A 391 15.10 -4.16 -3.86
C VAL A 391 14.76 -2.82 -3.20
N MET A 392 14.07 -2.84 -2.06
CA MET A 392 13.74 -1.64 -1.30
C MET A 392 14.84 -1.28 -0.30
N GLY A 393 15.06 0.02 -0.11
CA GLY A 393 15.76 0.60 1.04
C GLY A 393 14.79 1.20 2.05
N ASN A 394 15.29 1.74 3.16
CA ASN A 394 14.42 2.26 4.20
C ASN A 394 13.57 3.44 3.68
N HIS A 395 14.09 4.26 2.77
CA HIS A 395 13.34 5.39 2.22
C HIS A 395 12.21 4.99 1.26
N ASP A 396 12.21 3.74 0.80
CA ASP A 396 11.12 3.19 0.01
C ASP A 396 9.87 2.91 0.86
N TYR A 397 10.07 2.67 2.17
CA TYR A 397 9.02 2.46 3.19
C TYR A 397 8.53 3.78 3.81
N GLY A 398 8.16 4.75 2.96
CA GLY A 398 7.75 6.08 3.42
C GLY A 398 6.26 6.39 3.31
N ASN A 399 5.85 7.60 3.73
CA ASN A 399 4.44 8.00 3.83
C ASN A 399 3.72 8.16 2.48
N ASP A 400 4.44 8.19 1.36
CA ASP A 400 3.81 8.15 0.02
C ASP A 400 3.37 6.72 -0.36
N ASP A 401 3.86 5.69 0.35
CA ASP A 401 3.51 4.28 0.16
C ASP A 401 3.21 3.57 1.49
N PRO A 402 2.30 4.07 2.34
CA PRO A 402 2.16 3.58 3.72
C PRO A 402 1.59 2.16 3.83
N GLU A 403 0.98 1.66 2.76
CA GLU A 403 0.43 0.30 2.65
C GLU A 403 1.49 -0.73 2.25
N VAL A 404 2.71 -0.30 1.92
CA VAL A 404 3.81 -1.19 1.51
C VAL A 404 4.22 -2.19 2.60
N ALA A 405 3.96 -1.84 3.86
CA ALA A 405 4.15 -2.73 5.00
C ALA A 405 2.79 -3.15 5.57
N CYS A 406 2.75 -4.35 6.14
CA CYS A 406 1.53 -4.97 6.66
C CYS A 406 0.41 -5.03 5.60
N PRO A 407 0.68 -5.62 4.42
CA PRO A 407 -0.29 -5.67 3.31
C PRO A 407 -1.55 -6.47 3.64
N ASN A 408 -1.56 -7.25 4.72
CA ASN A 408 -2.75 -7.93 5.24
C ASN A 408 -3.81 -6.97 5.80
N VAL A 409 -3.47 -5.71 6.09
CA VAL A 409 -4.42 -4.70 6.57
C VAL A 409 -5.23 -4.12 5.41
N VAL A 410 -4.55 -3.75 4.32
CA VAL A 410 -5.16 -3.17 3.11
C VAL A 410 -4.55 -3.86 1.88
N PRO A 411 -4.91 -5.12 1.60
CA PRO A 411 -4.32 -5.85 0.49
C PRO A 411 -4.80 -5.25 -0.84
N ARG A 412 -3.85 -4.97 -1.73
CA ARG A 412 -4.16 -4.59 -3.12
C ARG A 412 -4.15 -5.78 -4.06
N PHE A 413 -3.34 -6.77 -3.71
CA PHE A 413 -3.23 -8.02 -4.43
C PHE A 413 -2.97 -9.15 -3.44
N THR A 414 -3.47 -10.34 -3.74
CA THR A 414 -3.24 -11.53 -2.92
C THR A 414 -2.87 -12.67 -3.85
N CYS A 415 -1.76 -13.35 -3.55
CA CYS A 415 -1.51 -14.67 -4.09
C CYS A 415 -2.13 -15.71 -3.17
N ASP A 416 -2.91 -16.60 -3.77
CA ASP A 416 -3.55 -17.72 -3.09
C ASP A 416 -3.82 -18.86 -4.09
N LYS A 417 -4.39 -19.95 -3.60
CA LYS A 417 -4.65 -21.18 -4.37
C LYS A 417 -5.49 -20.97 -5.63
N THR A 418 -6.23 -19.87 -5.74
CA THR A 418 -7.09 -19.58 -6.90
C THR A 418 -6.35 -18.91 -8.05
N ASN A 419 -5.16 -18.35 -7.81
CA ASN A 419 -4.42 -17.57 -8.81
C ASN A 419 -2.91 -17.82 -8.82
N LEU A 420 -2.44 -18.94 -8.24
CA LEU A 420 -1.03 -19.34 -8.22
C LEU A 420 -0.42 -19.45 -9.62
N ASP A 421 -1.22 -19.79 -10.63
CA ASP A 421 -0.80 -19.92 -12.03
C ASP A 421 -0.69 -18.57 -12.77
N SER A 422 -1.09 -17.46 -12.12
CA SER A 422 -0.94 -16.13 -12.68
C SER A 422 0.54 -15.69 -12.74
N PRO A 423 0.94 -14.86 -13.72
CA PRO A 423 2.28 -14.29 -13.79
C PRO A 423 2.70 -13.59 -12.48
N ALA A 424 1.78 -12.88 -11.84
CA ALA A 424 2.04 -12.15 -10.59
C ALA A 424 2.40 -13.08 -9.41
N CYS A 425 1.89 -14.32 -9.41
CA CYS A 425 2.08 -15.29 -8.33
C CYS A 425 3.11 -16.37 -8.63
N GLY A 426 3.98 -16.17 -9.62
CA GLY A 426 5.05 -17.11 -9.96
C GLY A 426 4.70 -18.14 -11.04
N ALA A 427 3.54 -17.97 -11.68
CA ALA A 427 3.12 -18.73 -12.87
C ALA A 427 3.19 -20.26 -12.62
N PRO A 428 3.53 -21.18 -13.56
CA PRO A 428 3.30 -22.61 -13.35
C PRO A 428 4.17 -23.25 -12.25
N LYS A 429 5.11 -22.50 -11.64
CA LYS A 429 6.03 -23.00 -10.60
C LYS A 429 6.24 -21.97 -9.49
N PRO A 430 5.18 -21.59 -8.76
CA PRO A 430 5.31 -20.60 -7.69
C PRO A 430 6.29 -21.10 -6.62
N TYR A 431 7.08 -20.19 -6.05
CA TYR A 431 8.06 -20.53 -5.00
C TYR A 431 7.37 -20.99 -3.71
N SER A 432 6.22 -20.40 -3.40
CA SER A 432 5.33 -20.80 -2.31
C SER A 432 3.90 -20.97 -2.81
N THR A 433 3.13 -21.85 -2.16
CA THR A 433 1.69 -22.03 -2.38
C THR A 433 0.84 -21.49 -1.23
N GLU A 434 1.48 -20.99 -0.17
CA GLU A 434 0.82 -20.36 0.98
C GLU A 434 0.23 -19.01 0.59
N SER A 435 -0.87 -18.56 1.20
CA SER A 435 -1.42 -17.25 0.82
C SER A 435 -0.49 -16.09 1.23
N GLN A 436 -0.33 -15.09 0.36
CA GLN A 436 0.43 -13.88 0.64
C GLN A 436 -0.27 -12.63 0.11
N HIS A 437 -0.44 -11.66 0.99
CA HIS A 437 -0.94 -10.34 0.64
C HIS A 437 0.19 -9.42 0.18
N TYR A 438 -0.14 -8.56 -0.77
CA TYR A 438 0.74 -7.57 -1.34
C TYR A 438 0.04 -6.22 -1.40
N ALA A 439 0.77 -5.21 -0.97
CA ALA A 439 0.45 -3.81 -1.13
C ALA A 439 1.81 -3.11 -1.20
N GLY A 440 1.94 -2.16 -2.11
CA GLY A 440 3.22 -1.52 -2.41
C GLY A 440 3.20 -0.93 -3.80
N ASN A 441 3.43 0.38 -3.89
CA ASN A 441 3.45 1.12 -5.14
C ASN A 441 4.58 0.65 -6.08
N GLN A 442 5.65 0.06 -5.54
CA GLN A 442 6.83 -0.35 -6.29
C GLN A 442 6.78 -1.77 -6.88
N LEU A 443 5.93 -2.64 -6.32
CA LEU A 443 5.77 -4.02 -6.80
C LEU A 443 5.36 -4.01 -8.27
N ASN A 444 5.57 -5.09 -9.02
CA ASN A 444 5.16 -5.16 -10.44
C ASN A 444 3.69 -4.74 -10.66
N ALA A 445 3.37 -4.25 -11.86
CA ALA A 445 2.06 -3.67 -12.16
C ALA A 445 0.92 -4.71 -12.02
N ASP A 446 1.23 -5.96 -12.37
CA ASP A 446 0.35 -7.13 -12.18
C ASP A 446 0.16 -7.52 -10.70
N LYS A 447 0.95 -6.95 -9.78
CA LYS A 447 0.86 -7.12 -8.32
C LYS A 447 0.39 -5.83 -7.61
N GLY A 448 -0.25 -4.92 -8.36
CA GLY A 448 -0.91 -3.74 -7.79
C GLY A 448 -0.04 -2.50 -7.60
N GLY A 449 1.18 -2.48 -8.15
CA GLY A 449 2.00 -1.27 -8.13
C GLY A 449 1.55 -0.22 -9.16
N VAL A 450 1.89 1.05 -8.93
CA VAL A 450 1.35 2.22 -9.66
C VAL A 450 1.99 2.43 -11.04
N ASP A 451 1.55 3.44 -11.79
CA ASP A 451 2.16 3.92 -13.05
C ASP A 451 2.16 2.94 -14.25
N GLY A 452 1.61 1.73 -14.12
CA GLY A 452 1.30 0.82 -15.24
C GLY A 452 2.46 0.61 -16.23
N GLU A 453 2.16 0.69 -17.53
CA GLU A 453 3.10 0.43 -18.63
C GLU A 453 4.34 1.33 -18.67
N LEU A 454 4.28 2.52 -18.04
CA LEU A 454 5.42 3.44 -17.97
C LEU A 454 6.66 2.73 -17.40
N ARG A 455 6.44 1.85 -16.42
CA ARG A 455 7.47 1.14 -15.70
C ARG A 455 7.50 -0.35 -16.00
N ARG A 456 7.05 -0.77 -17.19
CA ARG A 456 7.06 -2.19 -17.61
C ARG A 456 8.40 -2.89 -17.45
N ASN A 457 9.50 -2.13 -17.50
CA ASN A 457 10.87 -2.61 -17.34
C ASN A 457 11.44 -2.38 -15.92
N PHE A 458 10.66 -1.86 -14.97
CA PHE A 458 11.06 -1.75 -13.57
C PHE A 458 10.43 -2.90 -12.80
N HIS A 459 11.23 -3.92 -12.52
CA HIS A 459 10.81 -5.18 -11.94
C HIS A 459 11.14 -5.24 -10.46
N MET A 460 10.09 -5.35 -9.67
CA MET A 460 10.12 -5.76 -8.29
C MET A 460 8.95 -6.75 -8.09
N PRO A 461 9.13 -8.01 -8.53
CA PRO A 461 8.04 -8.97 -8.55
C PRO A 461 7.63 -9.43 -7.15
N ASP A 462 8.48 -9.22 -6.15
CA ASP A 462 8.27 -9.63 -4.77
C ASP A 462 9.20 -8.78 -3.87
N PHE A 463 8.98 -8.75 -2.55
CA PHE A 463 9.89 -8.06 -1.62
C PHE A 463 11.25 -8.77 -1.54
N THR A 464 11.27 -10.09 -1.74
CA THR A 464 12.48 -10.88 -1.93
C THR A 464 12.25 -11.94 -3.01
N PHE A 465 13.21 -12.10 -3.92
CA PHE A 465 13.08 -12.99 -5.06
C PHE A 465 14.46 -13.40 -5.58
N TYR A 466 14.51 -14.38 -6.48
CA TYR A 466 15.71 -14.68 -7.26
C TYR A 466 15.37 -14.65 -8.76
N TYR A 467 16.35 -14.33 -9.62
CA TYR A 467 16.24 -14.33 -11.09
C TYR A 467 17.33 -15.18 -11.73
N ARG A 468 17.02 -16.07 -12.67
CA ARG A 468 18.05 -16.85 -13.39
C ARG A 468 18.08 -16.59 -14.88
N ILE A 469 19.29 -16.59 -15.42
CA ILE A 469 19.56 -16.65 -16.86
C ILE A 469 20.49 -17.84 -17.09
N PRO A 470 19.95 -19.07 -17.23
CA PRO A 470 20.74 -20.29 -17.33
C PRO A 470 21.79 -20.26 -18.45
N GLU A 471 21.46 -19.63 -19.59
CA GLU A 471 22.35 -19.50 -20.74
C GLU A 471 23.60 -18.66 -20.45
N LEU A 472 23.52 -17.77 -19.46
CA LEU A 472 24.66 -16.97 -18.98
C LEU A 472 25.22 -17.49 -17.66
N ASP A 473 24.73 -18.64 -17.19
CA ASP A 473 25.14 -19.26 -15.93
C ASP A 473 25.05 -18.24 -14.78
N PHE A 474 23.97 -17.46 -14.79
CA PHE A 474 23.76 -16.29 -13.94
C PHE A 474 22.54 -16.43 -13.06
N GLU A 475 22.68 -15.97 -11.82
CA GLU A 475 21.62 -15.87 -10.83
C GLU A 475 21.70 -14.54 -10.07
N LEU A 476 20.56 -13.87 -9.94
CA LEU A 476 20.32 -12.73 -9.06
C LEU A 476 19.57 -13.22 -7.83
N ILE A 477 19.96 -12.77 -6.64
CA ILE A 477 19.22 -12.95 -5.39
C ILE A 477 18.96 -11.56 -4.81
N ALA A 478 17.70 -11.17 -4.77
CA ALA A 478 17.23 -9.87 -4.30
C ALA A 478 16.63 -10.00 -2.90
N MET A 479 17.23 -9.31 -1.93
CA MET A 479 16.89 -9.43 -0.51
C MET A 479 16.49 -8.07 0.05
N ASP A 480 15.28 -8.02 0.60
CA ASP A 480 14.90 -6.94 1.50
C ASP A 480 15.41 -7.24 2.91
N THR A 481 16.24 -6.33 3.42
CA THR A 481 16.91 -6.41 4.72
C THR A 481 16.57 -5.23 5.64
N ASN A 482 15.45 -4.55 5.40
CA ASN A 482 15.01 -3.35 6.13
C ASN A 482 14.78 -3.55 7.62
N TRP A 483 14.68 -4.80 8.10
CA TRP A 483 14.66 -5.08 9.54
C TRP A 483 15.87 -4.51 10.30
N TYR A 484 17.04 -4.46 9.68
CA TYR A 484 18.26 -3.95 10.32
C TYR A 484 18.22 -2.45 10.60
N ASP A 485 17.47 -1.68 9.80
CA ASP A 485 17.29 -0.24 9.96
C ASP A 485 15.81 0.17 10.07
N ARG A 486 14.99 -0.74 10.58
CA ARG A 486 13.54 -0.58 10.71
C ARG A 486 13.13 0.71 11.43
N ASP A 487 13.91 1.14 12.41
CA ASP A 487 13.61 2.34 13.20
C ASP A 487 13.75 3.63 12.37
N ASN A 488 14.46 3.57 11.24
CA ASN A 488 14.62 4.65 10.26
C ASN A 488 13.85 4.38 8.96
N ALA A 489 12.80 3.56 9.00
CA ALA A 489 11.87 3.43 7.88
C ALA A 489 11.37 4.81 7.42
N GLY A 490 11.22 4.99 6.12
CA GLY A 490 10.95 6.27 5.50
C GLY A 490 12.03 7.31 5.81
N GLY A 491 13.27 6.90 6.07
CA GLY A 491 14.45 7.74 6.29
C GLY A 491 14.59 8.43 7.64
N ASN A 492 13.51 8.96 8.19
CA ASN A 492 13.49 9.72 9.46
C ASN A 492 12.56 9.08 10.51
N GLY A 493 12.18 7.81 10.30
CA GLY A 493 11.52 6.97 11.30
C GLY A 493 10.03 7.26 11.51
N TYR A 494 9.56 7.08 12.75
CA TYR A 494 8.13 7.03 13.12
C TYR A 494 7.57 8.22 13.92
N GLY A 495 8.37 9.25 14.18
CA GLY A 495 7.96 10.43 14.97
C GLY A 495 6.95 11.37 14.30
N ASN A 496 6.54 12.42 15.01
CA ASN A 496 5.72 13.49 14.43
C ASN A 496 6.50 14.20 13.32
N ASN A 497 5.93 14.30 12.11
CA ASN A 497 6.60 14.73 10.87
C ASN A 497 7.67 13.77 10.34
N ALA A 498 7.66 12.51 10.78
CA ALA A 498 8.55 11.50 10.27
C ALA A 498 8.01 10.83 9.00
N GLY A 499 8.92 10.21 8.24
CA GLY A 499 8.72 9.74 6.89
C GLY A 499 8.07 8.38 6.81
N ALA A 500 7.90 7.67 7.92
CA ALA A 500 7.10 6.44 8.02
C ALA A 500 5.99 6.52 9.10
N LEU A 501 5.57 7.72 9.49
CA LEU A 501 4.46 7.90 10.44
C LEU A 501 3.16 7.24 9.95
N GLU A 502 2.83 7.38 8.66
CA GLU A 502 1.62 6.82 8.07
C GLU A 502 1.68 5.29 8.03
N LEU A 503 2.86 4.73 7.78
CA LEU A 503 3.09 3.29 7.78
C LEU A 503 2.76 2.68 9.16
N ARG A 504 3.14 3.33 10.27
CA ARG A 504 2.74 2.92 11.62
C ARG A 504 1.22 2.93 11.80
N LYS A 505 0.54 3.93 11.24
CA LYS A 505 -0.93 4.04 11.34
C LYS A 505 -1.62 2.91 10.58
N VAL A 506 -1.15 2.59 9.37
CA VAL A 506 -1.67 1.47 8.57
C VAL A 506 -1.42 0.13 9.28
N CYS A 507 -0.20 -0.13 9.73
CA CYS A 507 0.13 -1.36 10.47
C CYS A 507 -0.54 -1.43 11.86
N GLY A 508 -1.01 -0.31 12.40
CA GLY A 508 -1.66 -0.18 13.71
C GLY A 508 -0.70 -0.07 14.90
N SER A 509 0.58 -0.45 14.79
CA SER A 509 1.60 -0.23 15.83
C SER A 509 3.02 -0.33 15.25
N THR A 510 4.02 0.22 15.96
CA THR A 510 5.44 0.06 15.59
C THR A 510 5.88 -1.39 15.68
N ASP A 511 5.44 -2.14 16.69
CA ASP A 511 5.81 -3.55 16.85
C ASP A 511 5.37 -4.41 15.66
N LYS A 512 4.21 -4.12 15.08
CA LYS A 512 3.73 -4.79 13.87
C LYS A 512 4.57 -4.49 12.65
N VAL A 513 5.03 -3.25 12.49
CA VAL A 513 5.96 -2.89 11.42
C VAL A 513 7.27 -3.65 11.58
N ILE A 514 7.82 -3.69 12.80
CA ILE A 514 9.05 -4.41 13.12
C ILE A 514 8.88 -5.91 12.83
N SER A 515 7.75 -6.48 13.23
CA SER A 515 7.41 -7.89 12.96
C SER A 515 7.30 -8.16 11.46
N TYR A 516 6.68 -7.25 10.69
CA TYR A 516 6.61 -7.36 9.24
C TYR A 516 8.00 -7.41 8.61
N PHE A 517 8.86 -6.44 8.93
CA PHE A 517 10.25 -6.44 8.43
C PHE A 517 11.00 -7.71 8.82
N ARG A 518 10.75 -8.24 10.02
CA ARG A 518 11.37 -9.49 10.46
C ARG A 518 10.96 -10.66 9.58
N HIS A 519 9.68 -10.78 9.23
CA HIS A 519 9.20 -11.87 8.38
C HIS A 519 9.73 -11.77 6.95
N VAL A 520 9.82 -10.55 6.40
CA VAL A 520 10.47 -10.33 5.11
C VAL A 520 11.95 -10.73 5.16
N LEU A 521 12.69 -10.38 6.22
CA LEU A 521 14.08 -10.80 6.41
C LEU A 521 14.21 -12.34 6.53
N ASP A 522 13.32 -13.00 7.29
CA ASP A 522 13.33 -14.46 7.45
C ASP A 522 13.08 -15.19 6.12
N ALA A 523 12.21 -14.63 5.26
CA ALA A 523 12.01 -15.13 3.90
C ALA A 523 13.23 -14.88 3.00
N SER A 524 13.83 -13.69 3.06
CA SER A 524 15.08 -13.38 2.35
C SER A 524 16.18 -14.37 2.72
N ASP A 525 16.34 -14.68 4.02
CA ASP A 525 17.32 -15.64 4.52
C ASP A 525 17.06 -17.07 4.04
N THR A 526 15.79 -17.43 3.90
CA THR A 526 15.38 -18.74 3.39
C THR A 526 15.75 -18.88 1.91
N ILE A 527 15.39 -17.90 1.07
CA ILE A 527 15.81 -17.86 -0.33
C ILE A 527 17.33 -17.94 -0.43
N LEU A 528 18.08 -17.10 0.29
CA LEU A 528 19.54 -17.09 0.23
C LEU A 528 20.15 -18.47 0.50
N ARG A 529 19.68 -19.17 1.54
CA ARG A 529 20.16 -20.51 1.90
C ARG A 529 19.77 -21.58 0.90
N GLU A 530 18.53 -21.56 0.42
CA GLU A 530 18.05 -22.56 -0.53
C GLU A 530 18.74 -22.42 -1.88
N ARG A 531 18.89 -21.19 -2.38
CA ARG A 531 19.60 -20.91 -3.63
C ARG A 531 21.10 -21.24 -3.51
N ALA A 532 21.72 -20.94 -2.37
CA ALA A 532 23.09 -21.38 -2.09
C ALA A 532 23.23 -22.91 -2.11
N SER A 533 22.29 -23.61 -1.48
CA SER A 533 22.29 -25.08 -1.42
C SER A 533 22.08 -25.70 -2.80
N ALA A 534 21.23 -25.09 -3.63
CA ALA A 534 20.98 -25.52 -5.00
C ALA A 534 22.22 -25.32 -5.89
N ALA A 535 23.00 -24.24 -5.67
CA ALA A 535 24.29 -23.96 -6.32
C ALA A 535 24.24 -24.11 -7.85
N GLU A 536 23.17 -23.60 -8.47
CA GLU A 536 22.86 -23.91 -9.87
C GLU A 536 23.52 -22.96 -10.89
N SER A 537 24.16 -21.88 -10.40
CA SER A 537 24.86 -20.88 -11.22
C SER A 537 26.26 -20.61 -10.70
N ARG A 538 27.23 -20.44 -11.61
CA ARG A 538 28.59 -19.98 -11.25
C ARG A 538 28.68 -18.47 -11.09
N ASN A 539 27.80 -17.69 -11.71
CA ASN A 539 27.75 -16.24 -11.54
C ASN A 539 26.56 -15.86 -10.67
N VAL A 540 26.82 -15.28 -9.50
CA VAL A 540 25.78 -14.90 -8.55
C VAL A 540 25.90 -13.41 -8.23
N ALA A 541 24.80 -12.67 -8.34
CA ALA A 541 24.67 -11.30 -7.85
C ALA A 541 23.66 -11.29 -6.70
N ILE A 542 24.09 -10.87 -5.52
CA ILE A 542 23.23 -10.68 -4.36
C ILE A 542 23.02 -9.17 -4.21
N ILE A 543 21.77 -8.71 -4.21
CA ILE A 543 21.44 -7.31 -3.98
C ILE A 543 20.64 -7.15 -2.69
N SER A 544 21.02 -6.16 -1.89
CA SER A 544 20.33 -5.75 -0.66
C SER A 544 20.59 -4.26 -0.44
N HIS A 545 19.96 -3.63 0.55
CA HIS A 545 20.18 -2.19 0.75
C HIS A 545 21.35 -1.86 1.69
N TYR A 546 21.58 -2.66 2.73
CA TYR A 546 22.48 -2.28 3.82
C TYR A 546 23.89 -2.86 3.69
N PRO A 547 24.94 -2.09 4.04
CA PRO A 547 26.27 -2.64 4.20
C PRO A 547 26.39 -3.45 5.49
N ASP A 548 27.41 -4.32 5.55
CA ASP A 548 27.64 -5.25 6.66
C ASP A 548 27.61 -4.55 8.04
N GLU A 549 28.12 -3.32 8.14
CA GLU A 549 28.12 -2.54 9.40
C GLU A 549 26.71 -2.24 9.95
N PHE A 550 25.69 -2.10 9.10
CA PHE A 550 24.29 -1.95 9.53
C PHE A 550 23.63 -3.31 9.79
N MET A 551 24.14 -4.37 9.15
CA MET A 551 23.67 -5.74 9.35
C MET A 551 24.41 -6.46 10.48
N GLN A 552 24.91 -5.74 11.48
CA GLN A 552 25.61 -6.30 12.64
C GLN A 552 26.84 -7.14 12.27
N GLY A 553 27.55 -6.75 11.21
CA GLY A 553 28.73 -7.43 10.68
C GLY A 553 28.42 -8.65 9.80
N ARG A 554 27.14 -8.92 9.53
CA ARG A 554 26.71 -10.00 8.62
C ARG A 554 27.05 -9.64 7.17
N ASN A 555 27.61 -10.59 6.43
CA ASN A 555 27.91 -10.45 5.01
C ASN A 555 27.16 -11.52 4.21
N LEU A 556 26.21 -11.09 3.38
CA LEU A 556 25.29 -11.99 2.67
C LEU A 556 26.00 -12.93 1.69
N ARG A 557 27.08 -12.46 1.03
CA ARG A 557 27.88 -13.30 0.13
C ARG A 557 28.66 -14.37 0.89
N LYS A 558 29.23 -14.05 2.06
CA LYS A 558 29.90 -15.06 2.89
C LYS A 558 28.90 -16.10 3.40
N ASP A 559 27.70 -15.68 3.78
CA ASP A 559 26.63 -16.60 4.18
C ASP A 559 26.22 -17.51 3.02
N PHE A 560 26.05 -16.95 1.81
CA PHE A 560 25.76 -17.71 0.60
C PHE A 560 26.85 -18.75 0.32
N VAL A 561 28.12 -18.33 0.17
CA VAL A 561 29.23 -19.24 -0.15
C VAL A 561 29.39 -20.31 0.92
N LYS A 562 29.21 -19.97 2.20
CA LYS A 562 29.27 -20.94 3.31
C LYS A 562 28.17 -22.00 3.23
N ALA A 563 26.98 -21.63 2.75
CA ALA A 563 25.85 -22.55 2.60
C ALA A 563 25.93 -23.41 1.33
N MET A 564 26.80 -23.08 0.37
CA MET A 564 26.99 -23.89 -0.85
C MET A 564 27.69 -25.23 -0.58
N PRO A 565 27.43 -26.27 -1.41
CA PRO A 565 28.22 -27.50 -1.42
C PRO A 565 29.72 -27.24 -1.59
N ALA A 566 30.55 -27.89 -0.78
CA ALA A 566 31.99 -27.61 -0.70
C ALA A 566 32.73 -27.78 -2.04
N ASP A 567 32.31 -28.72 -2.88
CA ASP A 567 32.88 -28.98 -4.20
C ASP A 567 32.54 -27.88 -5.23
N LYS A 568 31.53 -27.05 -4.97
CA LYS A 568 31.09 -25.94 -5.83
C LYS A 568 31.70 -24.61 -5.44
N GLN A 569 32.09 -24.43 -4.17
CA GLN A 569 32.59 -23.15 -3.64
C GLN A 569 33.80 -22.59 -4.41
N GLY A 570 34.68 -23.44 -4.92
CA GLY A 570 35.87 -22.99 -5.67
C GLY A 570 35.58 -22.44 -7.08
N GLY A 571 34.40 -22.72 -7.64
CA GLY A 571 34.02 -22.37 -9.01
C GLY A 571 33.04 -21.21 -9.12
N VAL A 572 32.50 -20.72 -8.00
CA VAL A 572 31.50 -19.64 -7.98
C VAL A 572 32.19 -18.27 -7.96
N ARG A 573 31.64 -17.32 -8.71
CA ARG A 573 31.86 -15.90 -8.54
C ARG A 573 30.57 -15.33 -7.98
N ALA A 574 30.55 -15.01 -6.70
CA ALA A 574 29.43 -14.35 -6.04
C ALA A 574 29.80 -12.91 -5.70
N TYR A 575 28.95 -11.96 -6.08
CA TYR A 575 29.11 -10.53 -5.78
C TYR A 575 27.97 -10.04 -4.89
N ASN A 576 28.29 -9.24 -3.89
CA ASN A 576 27.32 -8.60 -2.99
C ASN A 576 27.22 -7.11 -3.31
N PHE A 577 26.04 -6.59 -3.64
CA PHE A 577 25.82 -5.18 -3.94
C PHE A 577 24.83 -4.56 -2.95
N PHE A 578 25.17 -3.38 -2.43
CA PHE A 578 24.37 -2.66 -1.43
C PHE A 578 24.59 -1.14 -1.46
N GLY A 579 23.72 -0.38 -0.79
CA GLY A 579 23.69 1.08 -0.76
C GLY A 579 23.69 1.66 0.66
N HIS A 580 22.74 2.52 0.97
CA HIS A 580 22.45 3.19 2.25
C HIS A 580 23.37 4.35 2.64
N THR A 581 24.71 4.21 2.51
CA THR A 581 25.63 5.25 3.02
C THR A 581 26.01 6.32 1.99
N HIS A 582 25.38 6.33 0.81
CA HIS A 582 25.54 7.36 -0.21
C HIS A 582 26.97 7.55 -0.75
N VAL A 583 27.78 6.49 -0.71
CA VAL A 583 29.17 6.48 -1.19
C VAL A 583 29.34 5.31 -2.15
N GLN A 584 30.22 5.47 -3.14
CA GLN A 584 30.67 4.37 -3.98
C GLN A 584 32.03 3.87 -3.49
N LYS A 585 32.11 2.64 -2.95
CA LYS A 585 33.37 2.04 -2.49
C LYS A 585 33.35 0.51 -2.61
N CYS A 586 34.50 -0.09 -2.82
CA CYS A 586 34.66 -1.52 -2.58
C CYS A 586 34.77 -1.77 -1.07
N SER A 587 33.89 -2.60 -0.52
CA SER A 587 33.83 -2.91 0.92
C SER A 587 34.49 -4.25 1.27
N GLY A 588 34.77 -5.09 0.28
CA GLY A 588 35.34 -6.41 0.50
C GLY A 588 36.03 -6.98 -0.73
N TYR A 589 37.10 -7.72 -0.48
CA TYR A 589 37.99 -8.27 -1.50
C TYR A 589 38.18 -9.77 -1.35
N ASP A 590 38.46 -10.44 -2.45
CA ASP A 590 39.02 -11.79 -2.49
C ASP A 590 40.21 -11.87 -3.47
N GLY A 591 40.72 -13.08 -3.73
CA GLY A 591 41.85 -13.30 -4.65
C GLY A 591 41.59 -12.89 -6.10
N SER A 592 40.33 -12.64 -6.49
CA SER A 592 39.93 -12.13 -7.80
C SER A 592 39.69 -10.61 -7.81
N GLY A 593 39.57 -10.00 -6.62
CA GLY A 593 39.48 -8.56 -6.44
C GLY A 593 38.24 -8.13 -5.67
N CYS A 594 37.58 -7.05 -6.10
CA CYS A 594 36.40 -6.55 -5.37
C CYS A 594 35.21 -7.52 -5.50
N VAL A 595 34.58 -7.84 -4.38
CA VAL A 595 33.44 -8.78 -4.31
C VAL A 595 32.26 -8.27 -3.48
N ASP A 596 32.49 -7.27 -2.64
CA ASP A 596 31.44 -6.62 -1.85
C ASP A 596 31.42 -5.12 -2.23
N PHE A 597 30.32 -4.67 -2.82
CA PHE A 597 30.20 -3.41 -3.55
C PHE A 597 29.18 -2.49 -2.88
N LEU A 598 29.66 -1.40 -2.29
CA LEU A 598 28.80 -0.28 -1.94
C LEU A 598 28.62 0.61 -3.17
N THR A 599 27.40 0.68 -3.68
CA THR A 599 27.00 1.50 -4.82
C THR A 599 25.92 2.46 -4.36
N GLY A 600 26.34 3.68 -4.03
CA GLY A 600 25.49 4.70 -3.45
C GLY A 600 25.80 6.10 -3.97
N GLY A 601 24.99 7.06 -3.51
CA GLY A 601 25.14 8.48 -3.79
C GLY A 601 24.52 8.92 -5.11
N SER A 602 23.73 8.07 -5.77
CA SER A 602 23.05 8.40 -7.03
C SER A 602 21.77 9.20 -6.82
N GLY A 603 21.60 9.94 -5.71
CA GLY A 603 20.29 10.51 -5.35
C GLY A 603 19.93 10.48 -3.86
N GLY A 604 20.74 9.87 -2.99
CA GLY A 604 20.58 9.98 -1.53
C GLY A 604 20.89 11.38 -0.99
N CYS A 605 20.16 11.83 0.03
CA CYS A 605 20.40 13.15 0.67
C CYS A 605 21.67 13.18 1.51
N CYS A 606 22.13 14.38 1.85
CA CYS A 606 23.23 14.56 2.81
C CYS A 606 24.63 14.13 2.34
N SER A 607 24.85 13.86 1.04
CA SER A 607 26.19 13.92 0.43
C SER A 607 26.70 15.38 0.41
N THR A 608 26.94 15.97 1.58
CA THR A 608 27.49 17.33 1.74
C THR A 608 29.02 17.32 1.78
N LYS A 609 29.66 16.20 1.43
CA LYS A 609 31.12 16.03 1.36
C LYS A 609 31.49 15.54 -0.04
N ASP A 610 32.69 15.87 -0.53
CA ASP A 610 33.23 15.31 -1.78
C ASP A 610 33.52 13.82 -1.61
N VAL A 611 32.48 13.00 -1.64
CA VAL A 611 32.56 11.53 -1.63
C VAL A 611 32.25 11.00 -3.02
N PRO A 612 32.91 9.91 -3.46
CA PRO A 612 32.63 9.32 -4.74
C PRO A 612 31.19 8.81 -4.79
N ALA A 613 30.47 9.16 -5.86
CA ALA A 613 29.16 8.60 -6.21
C ALA A 613 29.23 8.00 -7.62
N GLY A 614 28.38 7.01 -7.92
CA GLY A 614 28.38 6.39 -9.24
C GLY A 614 27.66 5.06 -9.29
N PHE A 615 28.14 4.18 -10.17
CA PHE A 615 27.53 2.88 -10.45
C PHE A 615 28.61 1.82 -10.68
N VAL A 616 28.25 0.55 -10.60
CA VAL A 616 29.14 -0.58 -10.94
C VAL A 616 28.79 -1.08 -12.34
N ALA A 617 29.79 -1.42 -13.15
CA ALA A 617 29.57 -2.21 -14.36
C ALA A 617 30.27 -3.57 -14.25
N ILE A 618 29.50 -4.62 -14.51
CA ILE A 618 29.95 -6.00 -14.51
C ILE A 618 29.73 -6.58 -15.90
N ALA A 619 30.77 -7.16 -16.47
CA ALA A 619 30.72 -7.85 -17.76
C ALA A 619 30.94 -9.35 -17.56
N TRP A 620 30.56 -10.16 -18.55
CA TRP A 620 31.07 -11.53 -18.63
C TRP A 620 32.43 -11.50 -19.32
N ASN A 621 33.29 -12.47 -19.03
CA ASN A 621 34.50 -12.71 -19.80
C ASN A 621 34.29 -13.86 -20.81
N ASN A 622 35.31 -14.17 -21.60
CA ASN A 622 35.24 -15.24 -22.62
C ASN A 622 35.10 -16.65 -22.02
N LEU A 623 35.32 -16.82 -20.71
CA LEU A 623 35.08 -18.08 -19.99
C LEU A 623 33.65 -18.16 -19.43
N GLY A 624 32.81 -17.14 -19.68
CA GLY A 624 31.45 -17.04 -19.16
C GLY A 624 31.39 -16.69 -17.68
N LEU A 625 32.46 -16.11 -17.11
CA LEU A 625 32.50 -15.69 -15.71
C LEU A 625 32.37 -14.17 -15.60
N GLN A 626 31.60 -13.70 -14.62
CA GLN A 626 31.39 -12.28 -14.36
C GLN A 626 32.68 -11.60 -13.86
N GLU A 627 32.99 -10.42 -14.36
CA GLU A 627 34.18 -9.63 -14.04
C GLU A 627 33.83 -8.15 -13.86
N VAL A 628 34.50 -7.49 -12.92
CA VAL A 628 34.31 -6.06 -12.66
C VAL A 628 35.01 -5.26 -13.75
N GLU A 629 34.25 -4.46 -14.49
CA GLU A 629 34.81 -3.59 -15.51
C GLU A 629 35.14 -2.21 -14.96
N CYS A 630 34.27 -1.65 -14.12
CA CYS A 630 34.50 -0.36 -13.48
C CYS A 630 33.69 -0.21 -12.18
N MET A 631 34.33 0.42 -11.19
CA MET A 631 33.72 0.92 -9.97
C MET A 631 34.73 1.79 -9.21
N ALA A 632 34.37 2.98 -8.72
CA ALA A 632 35.22 3.76 -7.81
C ALA A 632 36.69 3.87 -8.29
N ASN A 633 37.68 3.48 -7.46
CA ASN A 633 39.12 3.36 -7.78
C ASN A 633 39.52 1.94 -8.23
N TYR A 634 38.55 1.13 -8.68
CA TYR A 634 38.70 -0.28 -9.00
C TYR A 634 38.14 -0.64 -10.40
N GLY A 635 38.61 -1.76 -10.95
CA GLY A 635 38.27 -2.22 -12.30
C GLY A 635 39.22 -1.71 -13.39
N LYS A 636 38.91 -2.03 -14.64
CA LYS A 636 39.73 -1.68 -15.82
C LYS A 636 39.71 -0.19 -16.12
N ASN A 637 38.62 0.51 -15.79
CA ASN A 637 38.51 1.96 -15.97
C ASN A 637 37.71 2.64 -14.84
N PRO A 638 38.34 2.84 -13.67
CA PRO A 638 37.65 3.28 -12.45
C PRO A 638 36.96 4.65 -12.58
N ALA A 639 37.58 5.59 -13.30
CA ALA A 639 37.05 6.93 -13.55
C ALA A 639 35.80 6.94 -14.45
N ALA A 640 35.53 5.84 -15.18
CA ALA A 640 34.37 5.75 -16.07
C ALA A 640 33.05 5.67 -15.31
N CYS A 641 33.07 5.19 -14.07
CA CYS A 641 31.85 4.82 -13.34
C CYS A 641 31.70 5.54 -11.99
N SER A 642 32.50 6.60 -11.82
CA SER A 642 32.59 7.40 -10.60
C SER A 642 32.53 8.90 -10.90
N VAL A 643 31.97 9.65 -9.95
CA VAL A 643 31.86 11.12 -9.91
C VAL A 643 32.55 11.59 -8.64
N TRP A 644 33.59 12.44 -8.74
CA TRP A 644 34.52 12.73 -7.64
C TRP A 644 34.45 14.15 -7.04
N ASN A 645 33.64 15.07 -7.56
CA ASN A 645 33.60 16.48 -7.10
C ASN A 645 32.18 17.04 -7.02
N PHE A 646 31.70 17.37 -5.81
CA PHE A 646 30.44 18.06 -5.56
C PHE A 646 30.65 19.57 -5.32
N TYR A 647 31.73 19.98 -4.64
CA TYR A 647 31.87 21.36 -4.11
C TYR A 647 32.10 22.48 -5.14
N ASN A 648 32.57 22.21 -6.35
CA ASN A 648 32.93 23.28 -7.30
C ASN A 648 31.75 23.91 -8.08
N LEU A 649 30.50 23.46 -7.88
CA LEU A 649 29.34 23.95 -8.66
C LEU A 649 28.21 24.55 -7.82
N ALA A 650 28.19 24.33 -6.50
CA ALA A 650 27.19 24.95 -5.62
C ALA A 650 27.39 26.48 -5.47
N GLN A 651 28.53 27.03 -5.91
CA GLN A 651 28.80 28.47 -5.89
C GLN A 651 28.29 29.23 -7.12
N THR A 652 27.78 28.57 -8.17
CA THR A 652 27.31 29.26 -9.39
C THR A 652 25.81 29.60 -9.40
N GLY A 653 25.12 29.54 -8.25
CA GLY A 653 23.86 30.25 -8.04
C GLY A 653 22.70 29.91 -8.99
N ALA A 654 22.54 28.65 -9.43
CA ALA A 654 21.38 28.25 -10.21
C ALA A 654 20.13 28.22 -9.31
N SER A 655 19.30 29.27 -9.42
CA SER A 655 18.00 29.37 -8.78
C SER A 655 16.95 28.49 -9.48
N SER A 656 15.94 28.12 -8.71
CA SER A 656 14.92 27.10 -8.91
C SER A 656 13.83 27.43 -9.95
N ASN A 657 14.16 28.07 -11.07
CA ASN A 657 13.21 28.25 -12.17
C ASN A 657 13.93 28.53 -13.48
N GLY A 658 13.89 27.59 -14.43
CA GLY A 658 14.35 27.86 -15.78
C GLY A 658 14.78 26.61 -16.55
N THR A 659 14.11 26.40 -17.68
CA THR A 659 14.65 25.75 -18.90
C THR A 659 16.18 25.77 -18.96
N LEU A 660 16.79 24.64 -19.33
CA LEU A 660 18.19 24.47 -19.72
C LEU A 660 18.67 25.66 -20.57
N ALA A 661 19.20 26.68 -19.91
CA ALA A 661 19.91 27.77 -20.53
C ALA A 661 21.36 27.33 -20.66
N SER A 662 21.90 27.56 -21.84
CA SER A 662 23.20 27.09 -22.30
C SER A 662 24.34 27.35 -21.33
N GLU A 663 25.19 26.34 -21.26
CA GLU A 663 26.47 26.32 -20.58
C GLU A 663 27.30 27.59 -20.82
N ARG A 664 27.78 28.19 -19.73
CA ARG A 664 29.03 28.96 -19.68
C ARG A 664 29.46 29.07 -18.22
N GLY A 665 30.35 28.18 -17.77
CA GLY A 665 30.95 28.30 -16.44
C GLY A 665 31.51 27.03 -15.80
N VAL A 666 31.38 25.85 -16.41
CA VAL A 666 32.11 24.65 -15.96
C VAL A 666 33.56 24.76 -16.48
N PRO A 667 34.60 24.62 -15.64
CA PRO A 667 35.96 24.41 -16.14
C PRO A 667 35.95 23.19 -17.06
N ALA A 668 36.23 23.43 -18.33
CA ALA A 668 36.16 22.44 -19.39
C ALA A 668 37.23 21.37 -19.19
N ASP A 669 36.88 20.28 -18.51
CA ASP A 669 37.52 19.01 -18.77
C ASP A 669 36.71 18.30 -19.85
N VAL A 670 37.28 18.34 -21.05
CA VAL A 670 36.91 17.67 -22.31
C VAL A 670 36.09 18.54 -23.29
N CYS A 671 36.81 19.14 -24.25
CA CYS A 671 36.27 19.71 -25.51
C CYS A 671 35.33 18.67 -26.15
N GLU A 672 34.17 19.09 -26.65
CA GLU A 672 33.11 18.20 -27.16
C GLU A 672 33.50 17.43 -28.44
N HIS A 673 34.62 17.81 -29.06
CA HIS A 673 35.23 17.16 -30.22
C HIS A 673 36.67 16.77 -29.89
N THR A 674 37.11 15.62 -30.44
CA THR A 674 38.37 14.94 -30.08
C THR A 674 39.60 15.85 -30.21
N SER A 675 40.68 15.50 -29.51
CA SER A 675 41.96 16.23 -29.33
C SER A 675 42.70 16.70 -30.58
N ASP A 676 42.13 16.52 -31.76
CA ASP A 676 42.78 16.58 -33.05
C ASP A 676 42.19 17.71 -33.93
N GLU A 677 41.21 18.48 -33.41
CA GLU A 677 40.54 19.56 -34.13
C GLU A 677 41.23 20.93 -33.86
N PRO A 678 41.63 21.69 -34.92
CA PRO A 678 42.46 22.90 -34.79
C PRO A 678 41.85 24.10 -34.03
N SER A 679 40.59 24.00 -33.63
CA SER A 679 39.82 25.07 -32.99
C SER A 679 39.79 25.00 -31.45
N CYS A 680 40.26 23.92 -30.80
CA CYS A 680 40.35 23.87 -29.33
C CYS A 680 41.57 24.68 -28.82
N PRO A 681 41.48 25.41 -27.67
CA PRO A 681 42.53 26.31 -27.19
C PRO A 681 43.89 25.65 -26.87
N ASN A 682 43.92 24.32 -26.74
CA ASN A 682 45.09 23.51 -26.42
C ASN A 682 45.55 22.64 -27.60
N TYR A 683 45.24 23.02 -28.85
CA TYR A 683 45.76 22.32 -30.03
C TYR A 683 47.29 22.45 -30.11
N TRP A 684 48.02 21.36 -29.88
CA TRP A 684 49.47 21.31 -30.01
C TRP A 684 49.81 20.83 -31.44
N ALA A 685 50.08 21.78 -32.33
CA ALA A 685 50.65 21.45 -33.63
C ALA A 685 52.04 20.79 -33.43
N PRO A 686 52.43 19.79 -34.24
CA PRO A 686 53.76 19.22 -34.18
C PRO A 686 54.80 20.28 -34.58
N GLY A 687 55.49 20.82 -33.58
CA GLY A 687 56.63 21.70 -33.76
C GLY A 687 56.40 23.11 -33.24
N HIS A 688 56.61 23.32 -31.94
CA HIS A 688 57.28 24.52 -31.41
C HIS A 688 57.71 24.26 -29.97
N HIS A 689 58.99 23.92 -29.81
CA HIS A 689 59.71 24.05 -28.55
C HIS A 689 59.94 25.53 -28.24
N LYS A 690 59.65 25.95 -27.01
CA LYS A 690 60.60 26.66 -26.13
C LYS A 690 60.03 26.80 -24.73
#